data_AF-A0A7W0NT42-F1
#
_entry.id   AF-A0A7W0NT42-F1
#
_cell.length_a   1.000
_cell.length_b   1.000
_cell.length_c   1.000
_cell.angle_alpha   90.00
_cell.angle_beta   90.00
_cell.angle_gamma   90.00
#
_symmetry.space_group_name_H-M   'P 1'
#
loop_
_entity.id
_entity.type
_entity.pdbx_description
1 polymer ?
#
loop_
_entity_poly.entity_id
_entity_poly.type
_entity_poly.pdbx_seq_one_letter_code
_entity_poly.pdbx_strand_id
1 'polypeptide(L)'
;NTGLTTMMNGSPTTDEWAERFLKLVKSENKAVRSAAARNLVNIYDDDKEIVEALLPWVSNADWAKESRDGERRKIIEALGDHDIPEAVPALITVLSNEPDHRLVIAKVLAKKKDARAAPALRSLITQESGEIRAGLIEAFVACAAMSPDEQMANVEAYAVMTSTEEGRMAIEHDSREEYEEDHNEGTGRVPRAKIQSRISLEVLIGQVLAYSDEPDDGLAVRVIEREKVLRKKSPEVAARLAEFISRWKGAPIYLENLRKLRSDEADIDVVLTLLAERTRIREKLPNEIQSLRSSSGFARGIGACLSERSDEFLSILGTGAAEAQIGMLGCARLLRVQLPVGEVARLLDNSHPLLALAAERYLESEDSVEARRFVLNRYPGKARILGAFTAFVPEPKYADNNSEALRAVFASVGSSSTGFGPMTKIRNFEAQLQSEVIGEKDLIAVFARLPEDASGQQVVRVYKDRTTYTWYEDTARYWSRNLTEKEYKDIHGFILSSKVDNLPTQMAPCYHGCPSSEFVMLSRDGGRRVYVSGYQAKAEIAVIDSHFDAFKSKELKLNYRLAGRIKGLEVLLADSKFPVYALWKKDSDVRVFVTDVSLAESIASDLADKERADNAVELDDLDEEEAAKQRTARYELKEKRRLETSGRDLSWRTLQNGKLGAVAGEPDGLFLLRALTAMLPHYRPDFLKSQMVTFLANGDVYANRYSRGIFRARQDGEATRIRAGNYDNPVVSGDKNWVVATKFTDSEQQMMTRVNLQTGKEFPVTEPSDESIQAIAYLPAHGRVLIHRGPVRRRDLENPNAETHELESPGLSAVGALPKVGQYSLLDAATGAVKPIKGEFRPLGDPRYRELQPSSTPGAAWAAVYDVPTKTTTIGLYIEKTFSFLPVTNLPDIHLGSSDVWVQESENKIYFVYGGHVLSAPLRQP
;
A
#
# COMPACT_ATOMS: atom_id res chain seq x y z
N ASN A 1 36.43 -12.43 27.27
CA ASN A 1 37.03 -13.61 26.61
C ASN A 1 37.92 -14.37 27.58
N THR A 2 37.72 -15.69 27.73
CA THR A 2 38.70 -16.55 28.45
C THR A 2 39.78 -17.04 27.49
N GLY A 3 40.95 -17.41 27.99
CA GLY A 3 42.01 -18.03 27.16
C GLY A 3 41.53 -19.25 26.35
N LEU A 4 40.54 -20.00 26.84
CA LEU A 4 39.89 -21.10 26.11
C LEU A 4 39.15 -20.65 24.84
N THR A 5 38.49 -19.50 24.87
CA THR A 5 37.76 -18.94 23.72
C THR A 5 38.74 -18.48 22.65
N THR A 6 39.87 -17.90 23.05
CA THR A 6 40.95 -17.49 22.14
C THR A 6 41.59 -18.70 21.45
N MET A 7 41.81 -19.81 22.18
CA MET A 7 42.35 -21.04 21.60
C MET A 7 41.37 -21.72 20.65
N MET A 8 40.08 -21.72 20.97
CA MET A 8 39.02 -22.23 20.10
C MET A 8 38.95 -21.45 18.77
N ASN A 9 38.92 -20.12 18.83
CA ASN A 9 38.86 -19.26 17.64
C ASN A 9 40.11 -19.35 16.75
N GLY A 10 41.24 -19.84 17.29
CA GLY A 10 42.47 -20.07 16.53
C GLY A 10 42.59 -21.48 15.93
N SER A 11 41.60 -22.33 16.11
CA SER A 11 41.62 -23.73 15.68
C SER A 11 40.90 -23.93 14.33
N PRO A 12 41.39 -24.84 13.47
CA PRO A 12 40.80 -25.06 12.14
C PRO A 12 39.48 -25.83 12.13
N THR A 13 39.10 -26.51 13.22
CA THR A 13 37.84 -27.28 13.32
C THR A 13 37.18 -27.14 14.68
N THR A 14 35.87 -26.90 14.70
CA THR A 14 35.04 -26.73 15.91
C THR A 14 34.81 -28.04 16.66
N ASP A 15 34.78 -29.17 15.96
CA ASP A 15 34.39 -30.49 16.50
C ASP A 15 35.36 -31.01 17.57
N GLU A 16 36.66 -30.82 17.37
CA GLU A 16 37.69 -31.23 18.33
C GLU A 16 37.52 -30.50 19.68
N TRP A 17 37.04 -29.26 19.64
CA TRP A 17 36.80 -28.48 20.84
C TRP A 17 35.47 -28.81 21.50
N ALA A 18 34.44 -29.19 20.73
CA ALA A 18 33.16 -29.65 21.27
C ALA A 18 33.36 -30.84 22.22
N GLU A 19 34.09 -31.89 21.81
CA GLU A 19 34.38 -33.04 22.67
C GLU A 19 35.11 -32.67 23.96
N ARG A 20 36.07 -31.76 23.87
CA ARG A 20 36.85 -31.29 25.02
C ARG A 20 35.96 -30.50 25.98
N PHE A 21 35.11 -29.62 25.47
CA PHE A 21 34.20 -28.86 26.31
C PHE A 21 33.09 -29.72 26.91
N LEU A 22 32.57 -30.73 26.19
CA LEU A 22 31.63 -31.73 26.73
C LEU A 22 32.22 -32.48 27.94
N LYS A 23 33.52 -32.78 27.92
CA LYS A 23 34.22 -33.34 29.09
C LYS A 23 34.35 -32.31 30.22
N LEU A 24 34.74 -31.08 29.89
CA LEU A 24 34.96 -30.01 30.88
C LEU A 24 33.67 -29.50 31.53
N VAL A 25 32.51 -29.63 30.87
CA VAL A 25 31.22 -29.24 31.42
C VAL A 25 30.79 -30.14 32.59
N LYS A 26 31.41 -31.31 32.73
CA LYS A 26 31.25 -32.23 33.87
C LYS A 26 32.21 -31.92 35.03
N SER A 27 33.02 -30.87 34.94
CA SER A 27 33.96 -30.49 36.01
C SER A 27 33.21 -30.03 37.27
N GLU A 28 33.69 -30.44 38.44
CA GLU A 28 33.21 -29.93 39.74
C GLU A 28 33.52 -28.43 39.92
N ASN A 29 34.55 -27.91 39.26
CA ASN A 29 34.91 -26.50 39.34
C ASN A 29 33.94 -25.64 38.51
N LYS A 30 33.10 -24.84 39.20
CA LYS A 30 32.09 -23.96 38.57
C LYS A 30 32.70 -23.02 37.52
N ALA A 31 33.91 -22.50 37.71
CA ALA A 31 34.54 -21.61 36.73
C ALA A 31 34.94 -22.35 35.44
N VAL A 32 35.51 -23.56 35.56
CA VAL A 32 35.86 -24.41 34.41
C VAL A 32 34.60 -24.82 33.66
N ARG A 33 33.58 -25.28 34.39
CA ARG A 33 32.29 -25.67 33.83
C ARG A 33 31.58 -24.52 33.13
N SER A 34 31.57 -23.31 33.72
CA SER A 34 30.96 -22.13 33.11
C SER A 34 31.69 -21.72 31.83
N ALA A 35 33.03 -21.79 31.82
CA ALA A 35 33.80 -21.52 30.62
C ALA A 35 33.51 -22.56 29.52
N ALA A 36 33.39 -23.85 29.87
CA ALA A 36 33.02 -24.89 28.93
C ALA A 36 31.61 -24.70 28.37
N ALA A 37 30.62 -24.46 29.23
CA ALA A 37 29.22 -24.24 28.85
C ALA A 37 29.07 -23.07 27.87
N ARG A 38 29.72 -21.93 28.14
CA ARG A 38 29.70 -20.80 27.21
C ARG A 38 30.31 -21.13 25.85
N ASN A 39 31.46 -21.80 25.82
CA ASN A 39 32.10 -22.11 24.54
C ASN A 39 31.26 -23.13 23.76
N LEU A 40 30.61 -24.09 24.44
CA LEU A 40 29.61 -24.98 23.83
C LEU A 40 28.44 -24.22 23.20
N VAL A 41 27.87 -23.21 23.88
CA VAL A 41 26.82 -22.34 23.32
C VAL A 41 27.30 -21.59 22.07
N ASN A 42 28.57 -21.18 22.02
CA ASN A 42 29.12 -20.43 20.87
C ASN A 42 29.40 -21.30 19.65
N ILE A 43 29.66 -22.60 19.84
CA ILE A 43 29.90 -23.57 18.74
C ILE A 43 28.69 -24.45 18.48
N TYR A 44 27.58 -24.21 19.18
CA TYR A 44 26.32 -24.91 18.97
C TYR A 44 25.82 -24.66 17.54
N ASP A 45 25.75 -25.74 16.75
CA ASP A 45 25.22 -25.78 15.38
C ASP A 45 24.16 -26.88 15.31
N ASP A 46 23.11 -26.75 16.13
CA ASP A 46 22.04 -27.77 16.29
C ASP A 46 22.51 -29.15 16.77
N ASP A 47 23.61 -29.20 17.54
CA ASP A 47 24.12 -30.45 18.12
C ASP A 47 23.31 -30.86 19.37
N LYS A 48 22.59 -31.99 19.26
CA LYS A 48 21.80 -32.59 20.35
C LYS A 48 22.67 -32.97 21.57
N GLU A 49 23.89 -33.47 21.39
CA GLU A 49 24.76 -33.91 22.49
C GLU A 49 25.17 -32.71 23.36
N ILE A 50 25.41 -31.56 22.74
CA ILE A 50 25.69 -30.30 23.44
C ILE A 50 24.49 -29.87 24.30
N VAL A 51 23.28 -29.93 23.74
CA VAL A 51 22.06 -29.53 24.45
C VAL A 51 21.79 -30.45 25.65
N GLU A 52 21.94 -31.77 25.48
CA GLU A 52 21.82 -32.73 26.57
C GLU A 52 22.83 -32.48 27.69
N ALA A 53 24.10 -32.22 27.34
CA ALA A 53 25.15 -31.95 28.31
C ALA A 53 24.92 -30.65 29.11
N LEU A 54 24.18 -29.69 28.55
CA LEU A 54 23.85 -28.41 29.18
C LEU A 54 22.51 -28.41 29.91
N LEU A 55 21.74 -29.51 29.89
CA LEU A 55 20.46 -29.61 30.57
C LEU A 55 20.50 -29.27 32.08
N PRO A 56 21.56 -29.62 32.85
CA PRO A 56 21.66 -29.18 34.25
C PRO A 56 21.66 -27.66 34.41
N TRP A 57 22.16 -26.91 33.42
CA TRP A 57 22.13 -25.44 33.43
C TRP A 57 20.73 -24.89 33.25
N VAL A 58 19.91 -25.57 32.44
CA VAL A 58 18.50 -25.22 32.28
C VAL A 58 17.79 -25.38 33.62
N SER A 59 17.97 -26.51 34.30
CA SER A 59 17.29 -26.78 35.59
C SER A 59 17.76 -25.87 36.75
N ASN A 60 18.99 -25.36 36.67
CA ASN A 60 19.63 -24.61 37.74
C ASN A 60 20.50 -23.48 37.15
N ALA A 61 20.00 -22.24 37.21
CA ALA A 61 20.72 -21.05 36.76
C ALA A 61 22.11 -20.91 37.41
N ASP A 62 22.29 -21.40 38.64
CA ASP A 62 23.54 -21.36 39.38
C ASP A 62 24.55 -22.46 38.99
N TRP A 63 24.16 -23.40 38.12
CA TRP A 63 25.06 -24.47 37.69
C TRP A 63 26.26 -23.94 36.89
N ALA A 64 26.06 -22.92 36.06
CA ALA A 64 27.10 -22.21 35.31
C ALA A 64 26.82 -20.69 35.29
N LYS A 65 27.88 -19.88 35.26
CA LYS A 65 27.79 -18.42 35.18
C LYS A 65 27.54 -17.99 33.74
N GLU A 66 26.43 -17.30 33.53
CA GLU A 66 26.11 -16.60 32.28
C GLU A 66 27.03 -15.37 32.13
N SER A 67 27.62 -15.21 30.94
CA SER A 67 28.62 -14.16 30.68
C SER A 67 28.13 -13.07 29.74
N ARG A 68 27.08 -13.37 28.98
CA ARG A 68 26.33 -12.47 28.11
C ARG A 68 24.86 -12.77 28.32
N ASP A 69 24.03 -11.75 28.34
CA ASP A 69 22.58 -11.93 28.50
C ASP A 69 22.05 -12.82 27.36
N GLY A 70 21.38 -13.92 27.72
CA GLY A 70 20.67 -14.81 26.80
C GLY A 70 21.40 -16.09 26.36
N GLU A 71 22.58 -16.41 26.90
CA GLU A 71 23.25 -17.70 26.65
C GLU A 71 22.39 -18.89 27.10
N ARG A 72 21.79 -18.81 28.31
CA ARG A 72 20.91 -19.88 28.83
C ARG A 72 19.58 -19.94 28.08
N ARG A 73 19.04 -18.78 27.69
CA ARG A 73 17.83 -18.67 26.86
C ARG A 73 17.99 -19.41 25.53
N LYS A 74 19.14 -19.29 24.86
CA LYS A 74 19.42 -20.01 23.60
C LYS A 74 19.32 -21.53 23.77
N ILE A 75 19.84 -22.07 24.87
CA ILE A 75 19.74 -23.51 25.16
C ILE A 75 18.29 -23.93 25.45
N ILE A 76 17.53 -23.10 26.16
CA ILE A 76 16.10 -23.33 26.38
C ILE A 76 15.35 -23.37 25.04
N GLU A 77 15.62 -22.43 24.13
CA GLU A 77 15.01 -22.39 22.80
C GLU A 77 15.37 -23.64 21.98
N ALA A 78 16.65 -24.02 21.96
CA ALA A 78 17.16 -25.21 21.29
C ALA A 78 16.49 -26.51 21.77
N LEU A 79 16.16 -26.61 23.07
CA LEU A 79 15.41 -27.77 23.58
C LEU A 79 14.09 -27.98 22.87
N GLY A 80 13.48 -26.95 22.28
CA GLY A 80 12.25 -27.09 21.49
C GLY A 80 12.42 -27.97 20.26
N ASP A 81 13.59 -27.89 19.63
CA ASP A 81 13.86 -28.51 18.33
C ASP A 81 14.46 -29.93 18.44
N HIS A 82 15.01 -30.28 19.61
CA HIS A 82 15.59 -31.61 19.90
C HIS A 82 14.68 -32.51 20.73
N ASP A 83 14.44 -33.75 20.31
CA ASP A 83 13.67 -34.72 21.11
C ASP A 83 14.48 -35.22 22.33
N ILE A 84 14.33 -34.52 23.46
CA ILE A 84 14.96 -34.81 24.77
C ILE A 84 13.86 -34.79 25.85
N PRO A 85 13.13 -35.90 26.05
CA PRO A 85 12.03 -35.98 27.01
C PRO A 85 12.43 -35.71 28.48
N GLU A 86 13.71 -35.92 28.82
CA GLU A 86 14.32 -35.65 30.12
C GLU A 86 14.37 -34.15 30.43
N ALA A 87 14.22 -33.29 29.43
CA ALA A 87 14.24 -31.84 29.62
C ALA A 87 12.91 -31.28 30.15
N VAL A 88 11.80 -32.02 30.01
CA VAL A 88 10.47 -31.52 30.40
C VAL A 88 10.39 -31.17 31.91
N PRO A 89 10.89 -32.00 32.86
CA PRO A 89 10.93 -31.61 34.28
C PRO A 89 11.76 -30.34 34.54
N ALA A 90 12.89 -30.17 33.82
CA ALA A 90 13.72 -28.97 33.91
C ALA A 90 12.94 -27.73 33.47
N LEU A 91 12.30 -27.81 32.29
CA LEU A 91 11.49 -26.74 31.72
C LEU A 91 10.32 -26.36 32.64
N ILE A 92 9.61 -27.34 33.21
CA ILE A 92 8.52 -27.09 34.18
C ILE A 92 9.05 -26.34 35.41
N THR A 93 10.23 -26.71 35.89
CA THR A 93 10.87 -26.06 37.04
C THR A 93 11.18 -24.59 36.74
N VAL A 94 11.78 -24.30 35.58
CA VAL A 94 12.11 -22.93 35.18
C VAL A 94 10.84 -22.11 34.92
N LEU A 95 9.86 -22.69 34.23
CA LEU A 95 8.56 -22.05 33.95
C LEU A 95 7.89 -21.52 35.23
N SER A 96 7.97 -22.31 36.30
CA SER A 96 7.34 -21.99 37.58
C SER A 96 8.10 -20.91 38.35
N ASN A 97 9.43 -20.92 38.26
CA ASN A 97 10.30 -20.13 39.15
C ASN A 97 10.90 -18.87 38.51
N GLU A 98 10.91 -18.76 37.19
CA GLU A 98 11.66 -17.72 36.47
C GLU A 98 10.76 -16.98 35.45
N PRO A 99 10.11 -15.88 35.87
CA PRO A 99 9.16 -15.13 35.06
C PRO A 99 9.68 -14.71 33.68
N ASP A 100 10.94 -14.25 33.61
CA ASP A 100 11.59 -13.73 32.41
C ASP A 100 11.74 -14.78 31.29
N HIS A 101 11.65 -16.06 31.62
CA HIS A 101 11.75 -17.17 30.66
C HIS A 101 10.40 -17.80 30.32
N ARG A 102 9.29 -17.40 30.95
CA ARG A 102 8.00 -18.10 30.84
C ARG A 102 7.48 -18.21 29.42
N LEU A 103 7.52 -17.12 28.65
CA LEU A 103 7.04 -17.10 27.27
C LEU A 103 7.86 -18.05 26.39
N VAL A 104 9.19 -18.01 26.52
CA VAL A 104 10.11 -18.87 25.76
C VAL A 104 9.87 -20.34 26.12
N ILE A 105 9.73 -20.66 27.40
CA ILE A 105 9.50 -22.04 27.86
C ILE A 105 8.13 -22.54 27.45
N ALA A 106 7.10 -21.70 27.49
CA ALA A 106 5.77 -22.05 27.00
C ALA A 106 5.85 -22.46 25.51
N LYS A 107 6.52 -21.66 24.67
CA LYS A 107 6.76 -22.00 23.25
C LYS A 107 7.51 -23.34 23.08
N VAL A 108 8.52 -23.60 23.91
CA VAL A 108 9.29 -24.86 23.90
C VAL A 108 8.43 -26.06 24.32
N LEU A 109 7.64 -25.92 25.38
CA LEU A 109 6.71 -26.96 25.85
C LEU A 109 5.60 -27.24 24.84
N ALA A 110 5.11 -26.21 24.14
CA ALA A 110 4.16 -26.36 23.05
C ALA A 110 4.71 -27.24 21.91
N LYS A 111 5.99 -27.08 21.56
CA LYS A 111 6.67 -27.96 20.59
C LYS A 111 6.81 -29.40 21.10
N LYS A 112 7.08 -29.58 22.40
CA LYS A 112 7.26 -30.90 23.03
C LYS A 112 5.98 -31.69 23.20
N LYS A 113 4.84 -31.01 23.39
CA LYS A 113 3.50 -31.63 23.53
C LYS A 113 3.43 -32.67 24.66
N ASP A 114 4.15 -32.45 25.76
CA ASP A 114 4.20 -33.39 26.87
C ASP A 114 3.17 -33.02 27.96
N ALA A 115 2.21 -33.93 28.19
CA ALA A 115 1.12 -33.74 29.14
C ALA A 115 1.58 -33.50 30.59
N ARG A 116 2.82 -33.86 30.97
CA ARG A 116 3.38 -33.60 32.31
C ARG A 116 3.46 -32.09 32.62
N ALA A 117 3.54 -31.23 31.61
CA ALA A 117 3.60 -29.77 31.79
C ALA A 117 2.23 -29.13 32.08
N ALA A 118 1.13 -29.82 31.78
CA ALA A 118 -0.22 -29.28 31.84
C ALA A 118 -0.61 -28.66 33.21
N PRO A 119 -0.31 -29.29 34.37
CA PRO A 119 -0.67 -28.69 35.66
C PRO A 119 0.03 -27.37 35.94
N ALA A 120 1.32 -27.26 35.58
CA ALA A 120 2.11 -26.06 35.78
C ALA A 120 1.64 -24.91 34.87
N LEU A 121 1.39 -25.22 33.60
CA LEU A 121 0.84 -24.27 32.63
C LEU A 121 -0.53 -23.74 33.09
N ARG A 122 -1.46 -24.62 33.49
CA ARG A 122 -2.79 -24.23 33.96
C ARG A 122 -2.73 -23.31 35.18
N SER A 123 -1.83 -23.59 36.14
CA SER A 123 -1.64 -22.73 37.31
C SER A 123 -1.21 -21.31 36.92
N LEU A 124 -0.28 -21.19 35.97
CA LEU A 124 0.29 -19.90 35.58
C LEU A 124 -0.61 -19.06 34.68
N ILE A 125 -1.47 -19.68 33.86
CA ILE A 125 -2.41 -18.93 32.99
C ILE A 125 -3.28 -17.96 33.81
N THR A 126 -3.66 -18.34 35.04
CA THR A 126 -4.46 -17.49 35.92
C THR A 126 -3.66 -16.38 36.62
N GLN A 127 -2.33 -16.41 36.55
CA GLN A 127 -1.41 -15.50 37.26
C GLN A 127 -0.73 -14.50 36.31
N GLU A 128 -0.76 -14.75 35.00
CA GLU A 128 -0.16 -13.94 33.96
C GLU A 128 -1.19 -13.22 33.09
N SER A 129 -0.73 -12.24 32.31
CA SER A 129 -1.51 -11.43 31.37
C SER A 129 -0.72 -11.25 30.05
N GLY A 130 -1.35 -10.64 29.04
CA GLY A 130 -0.67 -10.25 27.80
C GLY A 130 -0.06 -11.41 27.01
N GLU A 131 1.07 -11.16 26.37
CA GLU A 131 1.73 -12.15 25.50
C GLU A 131 2.11 -13.43 26.26
N ILE A 132 2.49 -13.31 27.54
CA ILE A 132 2.87 -14.46 28.38
C ILE A 132 1.66 -15.38 28.58
N ARG A 133 0.48 -14.83 28.92
CA ARG A 133 -0.72 -15.65 29.11
C ARG A 133 -1.14 -16.34 27.82
N ALA A 134 -1.11 -15.64 26.69
CA ALA A 134 -1.41 -16.22 25.39
C ALA A 134 -0.48 -17.41 25.07
N GLY A 135 0.83 -17.24 25.24
CA GLY A 135 1.82 -18.32 25.03
C GLY A 135 1.62 -19.50 25.99
N LEU A 136 1.24 -19.26 27.24
CA LEU A 136 0.91 -20.34 28.20
C LEU A 136 -0.34 -21.13 27.78
N ILE A 137 -1.37 -20.47 27.26
CA ILE A 137 -2.59 -21.13 26.76
C ILE A 137 -2.27 -21.98 25.54
N GLU A 138 -1.50 -21.46 24.58
CA GLU A 138 -1.03 -22.23 23.41
C GLU A 138 -0.29 -23.50 23.82
N ALA A 139 0.65 -23.37 24.77
CA ALA A 139 1.38 -24.51 25.30
C ALA A 139 0.48 -25.51 26.02
N PHE A 140 -0.49 -25.02 26.79
CA PHE A 140 -1.44 -25.84 27.52
C PHE A 140 -2.32 -26.67 26.57
N VAL A 141 -2.81 -26.06 25.49
CA VAL A 141 -3.56 -26.73 24.42
C VAL A 141 -2.70 -27.78 23.72
N ALA A 142 -1.47 -27.42 23.34
CA ALA A 142 -0.57 -28.31 22.60
C ALA A 142 -0.14 -29.56 23.39
N CYS A 143 -0.07 -29.49 24.73
CA CYS A 143 0.26 -30.62 25.60
C CYS A 143 -0.88 -31.64 25.79
N ALA A 144 -1.94 -31.57 24.97
CA ALA A 144 -3.09 -32.48 24.99
C ALA A 144 -3.72 -32.64 26.39
N ALA A 145 -3.73 -31.56 27.17
CA ALA A 145 -4.14 -31.53 28.57
C ALA A 145 -5.65 -31.70 28.81
N MET A 146 -6.43 -31.79 27.74
CA MET A 146 -7.89 -31.73 27.76
C MET A 146 -8.47 -32.82 26.87
N SER A 147 -9.57 -33.43 27.33
CA SER A 147 -10.36 -34.32 26.47
C SER A 147 -10.99 -33.53 25.30
N PRO A 148 -11.33 -34.18 24.18
CA PRO A 148 -11.95 -33.44 23.08
C PRO A 148 -13.35 -32.88 23.43
N ASP A 149 -14.02 -33.39 24.47
CA ASP A 149 -15.27 -32.80 24.98
C ASP A 149 -15.02 -31.48 25.71
N GLU A 150 -13.97 -31.43 26.54
CA GLU A 150 -13.55 -30.20 27.24
C GLU A 150 -13.08 -29.15 26.23
N GLN A 151 -12.30 -29.55 25.21
CA GLN A 151 -11.90 -28.67 24.13
C GLN A 151 -13.11 -28.11 23.37
N MET A 152 -14.09 -28.95 23.02
CA MET A 152 -15.32 -28.50 22.36
C MET A 152 -16.06 -27.48 23.23
N ALA A 153 -16.24 -27.76 24.52
CA ALA A 153 -16.93 -26.85 25.44
C ALA A 153 -16.28 -25.46 25.47
N ASN A 154 -14.94 -25.39 25.44
CA ASN A 154 -14.20 -24.13 25.37
C ASN A 154 -14.43 -23.41 24.02
N VAL A 155 -14.36 -24.14 22.89
CA VAL A 155 -14.65 -23.57 21.56
C VAL A 155 -16.09 -23.04 21.47
N GLU A 156 -17.07 -23.75 22.03
CA GLU A 156 -18.47 -23.29 22.08
C GLU A 156 -18.62 -22.06 22.99
N ALA A 157 -17.93 -21.99 24.13
CA ALA A 157 -17.93 -20.79 24.96
C ALA A 157 -17.42 -19.55 24.20
N TYR A 158 -16.34 -19.72 23.43
CA TYR A 158 -15.82 -18.67 22.55
C TYR A 158 -16.78 -18.31 21.41
N ALA A 159 -17.41 -19.30 20.77
CA ALA A 159 -18.42 -19.09 19.74
C ALA A 159 -19.65 -18.32 20.26
N VAL A 160 -20.12 -18.67 21.46
CA VAL A 160 -21.24 -17.98 22.12
C VAL A 160 -20.88 -16.51 22.37
N MET A 161 -19.69 -16.24 22.92
CA MET A 161 -19.28 -14.86 23.19
C MET A 161 -19.16 -14.04 21.90
N THR A 162 -18.48 -14.58 20.88
CA THR A 162 -18.25 -13.89 19.59
C THR A 162 -19.46 -13.83 18.67
N SER A 163 -20.54 -14.57 18.97
CA SER A 163 -21.81 -14.45 18.24
C SER A 163 -22.50 -13.10 18.44
N THR A 164 -22.22 -12.42 19.58
CA THR A 164 -22.75 -11.09 19.91
C THR A 164 -21.73 -9.99 19.60
N GLU A 165 -22.22 -8.76 19.38
CA GLU A 165 -21.34 -7.61 19.14
C GLU A 165 -20.65 -7.17 20.44
N GLU A 166 -21.37 -7.18 21.56
CA GLU A 166 -20.85 -6.86 22.89
C GLU A 166 -19.73 -7.81 23.30
N GLY A 167 -19.86 -9.11 23.02
CA GLY A 167 -18.82 -10.09 23.31
C GLY A 167 -17.57 -9.91 22.45
N ARG A 168 -17.72 -9.51 21.18
CA ARG A 168 -16.57 -9.16 20.31
C ARG A 168 -15.82 -7.94 20.84
N MET A 169 -16.54 -6.86 21.17
CA MET A 169 -15.93 -5.67 21.76
C MET A 169 -15.25 -5.97 23.09
N ALA A 170 -15.81 -6.85 23.93
CA ALA A 170 -15.19 -7.24 25.19
C ALA A 170 -13.84 -7.96 24.97
N ILE A 171 -13.76 -8.87 24.00
CA ILE A 171 -12.50 -9.57 23.66
C ILE A 171 -11.48 -8.59 23.08
N GLU A 172 -11.89 -7.70 22.18
CA GLU A 172 -11.00 -6.70 21.58
C GLU A 172 -10.47 -5.71 22.64
N HIS A 173 -11.33 -5.25 23.54
CA HIS A 173 -10.94 -4.37 24.63
C HIS A 173 -9.97 -5.05 25.58
N ASP A 174 -10.22 -6.30 25.97
CA ASP A 174 -9.30 -7.08 26.81
C ASP A 174 -7.94 -7.28 26.12
N SER A 175 -7.96 -7.60 24.82
CA SER A 175 -6.73 -7.75 24.01
C SER A 175 -5.93 -6.44 23.89
N ARG A 176 -6.62 -5.29 23.75
CA ARG A 176 -5.99 -3.97 23.63
C ARG A 176 -5.45 -3.46 24.95
N GLU A 177 -6.22 -3.60 26.04
CA GLU A 177 -5.75 -3.24 27.38
C GLU A 177 -4.49 -4.02 27.75
N GLU A 178 -4.40 -5.29 27.37
CA GLU A 178 -3.21 -6.10 27.58
C GLU A 178 -2.02 -5.67 26.70
N TYR A 179 -2.25 -5.31 25.44
CA TYR A 179 -1.16 -4.87 24.54
C TYR A 179 -0.57 -3.49 24.90
N GLU A 180 -1.38 -2.57 25.43
CA GLU A 180 -0.92 -1.22 25.81
C GLU A 180 -0.05 -1.20 27.09
N GLU A 181 -0.08 -2.24 27.92
CA GLU A 181 0.80 -2.38 29.09
C GLU A 181 2.24 -2.75 28.67
N ASP A 182 2.39 -3.72 27.76
CA ASP A 182 3.71 -4.25 27.36
C ASP A 182 4.60 -3.20 26.66
N HIS A 183 4.01 -2.23 25.93
CA HIS A 183 4.78 -1.19 25.21
C HIS A 183 5.09 0.06 26.04
N ASN A 184 4.56 0.20 27.25
CA ASN A 184 4.78 1.39 28.07
C ASN A 184 6.00 1.30 29.00
N GLU A 185 6.70 0.16 29.06
CA GLU A 185 7.84 -0.06 29.95
C GLU A 185 9.03 0.88 29.68
N GLY A 186 9.11 1.51 28.50
CA GLY A 186 10.14 2.51 28.16
C GLY A 186 9.86 3.95 28.60
N THR A 187 8.66 4.26 29.10
CA THR A 187 8.22 5.66 29.34
C THR A 187 8.37 6.14 30.79
N GLY A 188 8.89 5.31 31.69
CA GLY A 188 9.05 5.66 33.11
C GLY A 188 7.72 5.83 33.87
N ARG A 189 6.61 5.35 33.32
CA ARG A 189 5.31 5.34 34.00
C ARG A 189 5.25 4.19 35.02
N VAL A 190 4.63 4.47 36.16
CA VAL A 190 4.45 3.53 37.28
C VAL A 190 3.77 2.25 36.79
N PRO A 191 4.24 1.04 37.16
CA PRO A 191 3.59 -0.22 36.82
C PRO A 191 2.13 -0.16 37.29
N ARG A 192 1.18 -0.27 36.35
CA ARG A 192 -0.23 -0.47 36.73
C ARG A 192 -0.36 -1.86 37.35
N ALA A 193 -1.28 -1.99 38.31
CA ALA A 193 -1.59 -3.30 38.89
C ALA A 193 -2.08 -4.23 37.77
N LYS A 194 -1.51 -5.44 37.67
CA LYS A 194 -1.90 -6.49 36.70
C LYS A 194 -3.42 -6.49 36.53
N ILE A 195 -3.92 -6.07 35.37
CA ILE A 195 -5.35 -6.07 35.09
C ILE A 195 -5.75 -7.53 34.90
N GLN A 196 -6.61 -8.03 35.78
CA GLN A 196 -7.18 -9.36 35.62
C GLN A 196 -8.13 -9.33 34.42
N SER A 197 -7.90 -10.20 33.44
CA SER A 197 -8.78 -10.30 32.27
C SER A 197 -10.23 -10.49 32.69
N ARG A 198 -11.12 -9.78 32.01
CA ARG A 198 -12.57 -9.89 32.23
C ARG A 198 -13.17 -11.06 31.45
N ILE A 199 -12.36 -11.70 30.61
CA ILE A 199 -12.72 -12.84 29.78
C ILE A 199 -12.44 -14.12 30.57
N SER A 200 -13.41 -15.03 30.62
CA SER A 200 -13.24 -16.31 31.30
C SER A 200 -12.17 -17.16 30.62
N LEU A 201 -11.46 -17.98 31.39
CA LEU A 201 -10.40 -18.85 30.90
C LEU A 201 -10.88 -19.79 29.77
N GLU A 202 -12.09 -20.30 29.86
CA GLU A 202 -12.71 -21.18 28.86
C GLU A 202 -12.82 -20.49 27.48
N VAL A 203 -13.13 -19.19 27.47
CA VAL A 203 -13.23 -18.38 26.24
C VAL A 203 -11.85 -18.13 25.65
N LEU A 204 -10.84 -17.83 26.48
CA LEU A 204 -9.47 -17.63 26.01
C LEU A 204 -8.85 -18.92 25.46
N ILE A 205 -9.09 -20.07 26.11
CA ILE A 205 -8.71 -21.39 25.57
C ILE A 205 -9.46 -21.68 24.26
N GLY A 206 -10.77 -21.40 24.25
CA GLY A 206 -11.62 -21.57 23.08
C GLY A 206 -11.15 -20.74 21.88
N GLN A 207 -10.68 -19.52 22.12
CA GLN A 207 -10.06 -18.67 21.11
C GLN A 207 -8.84 -19.35 20.48
N VAL A 208 -7.87 -19.79 21.30
CA VAL A 208 -6.66 -20.47 20.82
C VAL A 208 -7.00 -21.74 20.03
N LEU A 209 -7.96 -22.54 20.50
CA LEU A 209 -8.44 -23.73 19.79
C LEU A 209 -9.11 -23.38 18.46
N ALA A 210 -9.94 -22.33 18.42
CA ALA A 210 -10.64 -21.88 17.21
C ALA A 210 -9.67 -21.38 16.13
N TYR A 211 -8.54 -20.79 16.52
CA TYR A 211 -7.48 -20.32 15.61
C TYR A 211 -6.40 -21.37 15.31
N SER A 212 -6.56 -22.61 15.78
CA SER A 212 -5.66 -23.71 15.41
C SER A 212 -5.82 -24.07 13.93
N ASP A 213 -4.71 -24.26 13.21
CA ASP A 213 -4.73 -24.67 11.79
C ASP A 213 -5.16 -26.13 11.63
N GLU A 214 -4.62 -27.04 12.44
CA GLU A 214 -4.91 -28.48 12.43
C GLU A 214 -5.29 -28.94 13.85
N PRO A 215 -6.57 -28.81 14.26
CA PRO A 215 -7.03 -29.32 15.55
C PRO A 215 -6.97 -30.86 15.61
N ASP A 216 -7.04 -31.40 16.82
CA ASP A 216 -7.20 -32.85 17.03
C ASP A 216 -8.46 -33.38 16.33
N ASP A 217 -8.37 -34.56 15.72
CA ASP A 217 -9.48 -35.15 14.96
C ASP A 217 -10.74 -35.33 15.82
N GLY A 218 -10.58 -35.70 17.10
CA GLY A 218 -11.66 -35.82 18.06
C GLY A 218 -12.36 -34.50 18.35
N LEU A 219 -11.61 -33.40 18.42
CA LEU A 219 -12.18 -32.05 18.56
C LEU A 219 -12.94 -31.68 17.29
N ALA A 220 -12.31 -31.83 16.12
CA ALA A 220 -12.91 -31.49 14.83
C ALA A 220 -14.26 -32.19 14.62
N VAL A 221 -14.33 -33.50 14.87
CA VAL A 221 -15.58 -34.28 14.78
C VAL A 221 -16.64 -33.74 15.73
N ARG A 222 -16.28 -33.42 16.98
CA ARG A 222 -17.23 -32.89 17.98
C ARG A 222 -17.78 -31.53 17.59
N VAL A 223 -16.93 -30.63 17.07
CA VAL A 223 -17.39 -29.31 16.62
C VAL A 223 -18.31 -29.42 15.41
N ILE A 224 -17.99 -30.28 14.42
CA ILE A 224 -18.86 -30.51 13.26
C ILE A 224 -20.24 -31.02 13.69
N GLU A 225 -20.30 -32.04 14.54
CA GLU A 225 -21.57 -32.60 15.00
C GLU A 225 -22.35 -31.60 15.87
N ARG A 226 -21.64 -30.82 16.69
CA ARG A 226 -22.25 -29.77 17.50
C ARG A 226 -22.84 -28.66 16.64
N GLU A 227 -22.12 -28.22 15.63
CA GLU A 227 -22.56 -27.20 14.67
C GLU A 227 -23.87 -27.61 14.00
N LYS A 228 -23.97 -28.84 13.49
CA LYS A 228 -25.20 -29.40 12.91
C LYS A 228 -26.39 -29.37 13.88
N VAL A 229 -26.17 -29.68 15.16
CA VAL A 229 -27.21 -29.62 16.20
C VAL A 229 -27.62 -28.18 16.49
N LEU A 230 -26.67 -27.25 16.54
CA LEU A 230 -26.92 -25.85 16.88
C LEU A 230 -27.56 -25.06 15.74
N ARG A 231 -27.41 -25.45 14.47
CA ARG A 231 -28.09 -24.78 13.33
C ARG A 231 -29.59 -24.55 13.56
N LYS A 232 -30.26 -25.47 14.27
CA LYS A 232 -31.69 -25.38 14.58
C LYS A 232 -31.99 -24.68 15.90
N LYS A 233 -31.06 -24.69 16.86
CA LYS A 233 -31.27 -24.22 18.24
C LYS A 233 -30.74 -22.81 18.48
N SER A 234 -29.58 -22.50 17.90
CA SER A 234 -28.83 -21.25 18.08
C SER A 234 -28.05 -20.95 16.79
N PRO A 235 -28.72 -20.43 15.74
CA PRO A 235 -28.11 -20.22 14.43
C PRO A 235 -26.89 -19.31 14.45
N GLU A 236 -26.83 -18.30 15.31
CA GLU A 236 -25.69 -17.38 15.39
C GLU A 236 -24.42 -18.09 15.91
N VAL A 237 -24.57 -18.97 16.90
CA VAL A 237 -23.46 -19.77 17.45
C VAL A 237 -23.00 -20.81 16.43
N ALA A 238 -23.95 -21.47 15.74
CA ALA A 238 -23.63 -22.41 14.66
C ALA A 238 -22.85 -21.73 13.53
N ALA A 239 -23.23 -20.51 13.15
CA ALA A 239 -22.51 -19.72 12.15
C ALA A 239 -21.05 -19.45 12.57
N ARG A 240 -20.80 -19.14 13.86
CA ARG A 240 -19.43 -18.97 14.40
C ARG A 240 -18.63 -20.27 14.39
N LEU A 241 -19.22 -21.39 14.79
CA LEU A 241 -18.56 -22.70 14.70
C LEU A 241 -18.24 -23.07 13.24
N ALA A 242 -19.13 -22.77 12.30
CA ALA A 242 -18.91 -22.99 10.87
C ALA A 242 -17.73 -22.15 10.34
N GLU A 243 -17.58 -20.90 10.78
CA GLU A 243 -16.44 -20.05 10.47
C GLU A 243 -15.13 -20.67 10.98
N PHE A 244 -15.11 -21.21 12.20
CA PHE A 244 -13.92 -21.88 12.74
C PHE A 244 -13.57 -23.13 11.93
N ILE A 245 -14.56 -24.00 11.68
CA ILE A 245 -14.42 -25.20 10.85
C ILE A 245 -13.86 -24.87 9.47
N SER A 246 -14.26 -23.75 8.85
CA SER A 246 -13.79 -23.39 7.50
C SER A 246 -12.30 -23.06 7.42
N ARG A 247 -11.66 -22.70 8.54
CA ARG A 247 -10.22 -22.43 8.62
C ARG A 247 -9.41 -23.66 9.01
N TRP A 248 -10.05 -24.62 9.66
CA TRP A 248 -9.40 -25.84 10.12
C TRP A 248 -9.01 -26.76 8.96
N LYS A 249 -7.97 -27.53 9.19
CA LYS A 249 -7.46 -28.60 8.32
C LYS A 249 -7.45 -29.91 9.08
N GLY A 250 -7.34 -31.01 8.34
CA GLY A 250 -7.32 -32.37 8.91
C GLY A 250 -8.33 -33.30 8.27
N ALA A 251 -8.18 -34.61 8.54
CA ALA A 251 -8.99 -35.63 7.88
C ALA A 251 -10.50 -35.48 8.12
N PRO A 252 -10.99 -35.18 9.35
CA PRO A 252 -12.42 -34.96 9.59
C PRO A 252 -12.99 -33.76 8.81
N ILE A 253 -12.22 -32.68 8.69
CA ILE A 253 -12.63 -31.48 7.93
C ILE A 253 -12.73 -31.82 6.44
N TYR A 254 -11.73 -32.51 5.89
CA TYR A 254 -11.73 -32.92 4.49
C TYR A 254 -12.87 -33.89 4.19
N LEU A 255 -13.15 -34.84 5.08
CA LEU A 255 -14.29 -35.75 4.96
C LEU A 255 -15.63 -35.02 4.92
N GLU A 256 -15.85 -34.07 5.84
CA GLU A 256 -17.09 -33.29 5.86
C GLU A 256 -17.21 -32.41 4.60
N ASN A 257 -16.12 -31.81 4.12
CA ASN A 257 -16.10 -31.03 2.89
C ASN A 257 -16.37 -31.89 1.65
N LEU A 258 -15.79 -33.09 1.56
CA LEU A 258 -16.09 -34.06 0.50
C LEU A 258 -17.55 -34.55 0.56
N ARG A 259 -18.12 -34.72 1.76
CA ARG A 259 -19.55 -35.03 1.95
C ARG A 259 -20.42 -33.90 1.43
N LYS A 260 -20.13 -32.65 1.81
CA LYS A 260 -20.84 -31.46 1.32
C LYS A 260 -20.77 -31.38 -0.20
N LEU A 261 -19.60 -31.63 -0.78
CA LEU A 261 -19.42 -31.67 -2.23
C LEU A 261 -20.30 -32.74 -2.89
N ARG A 262 -20.36 -33.95 -2.33
CA ARG A 262 -21.18 -35.05 -2.86
C ARG A 262 -22.69 -34.80 -2.75
N SER A 263 -23.10 -34.02 -1.75
CA SER A 263 -24.50 -33.69 -1.46
C SER A 263 -24.97 -32.36 -2.06
N ASP A 264 -24.14 -31.70 -2.86
CA ASP A 264 -24.40 -30.37 -3.43
C ASP A 264 -24.63 -29.27 -2.37
N GLU A 265 -24.05 -29.46 -1.18
CA GLU A 265 -24.05 -28.50 -0.06
C GLU A 265 -22.76 -27.66 0.01
N ALA A 266 -21.80 -27.92 -0.89
CA ALA A 266 -20.52 -27.21 -0.91
C ALA A 266 -20.65 -25.82 -1.54
N ASP A 267 -20.24 -24.80 -0.80
CA ASP A 267 -20.03 -23.45 -1.34
C ASP A 267 -18.64 -23.32 -2.01
N ILE A 268 -18.33 -22.11 -2.49
CA ILE A 268 -17.08 -21.84 -3.18
C ILE A 268 -15.86 -22.00 -2.26
N ASP A 269 -15.95 -21.62 -0.99
CA ASP A 269 -14.82 -21.71 -0.06
C ASP A 269 -14.52 -23.17 0.27
N VAL A 270 -15.55 -24.02 0.44
CA VAL A 270 -15.37 -25.47 0.56
C VAL A 270 -14.63 -26.04 -0.65
N VAL A 271 -15.03 -25.67 -1.87
CA VAL A 271 -14.34 -26.12 -3.09
C VAL A 271 -12.90 -25.63 -3.13
N LEU A 272 -12.66 -24.35 -2.86
CA LEU A 272 -11.31 -23.76 -2.86
C LEU A 272 -10.40 -24.43 -1.81
N THR A 273 -10.88 -24.66 -0.59
CA THR A 273 -10.13 -25.37 0.45
C THR A 273 -9.79 -26.79 0.03
N LEU A 274 -10.74 -27.53 -0.57
CA LEU A 274 -10.46 -28.86 -1.12
C LEU A 274 -9.40 -28.82 -2.22
N LEU A 275 -9.43 -27.83 -3.12
CA LEU A 275 -8.42 -27.67 -4.17
C LEU A 275 -7.04 -27.30 -3.60
N ALA A 276 -6.99 -26.42 -2.59
CA ALA A 276 -5.74 -26.00 -1.95
C ALA A 276 -5.05 -27.17 -1.25
N GLU A 277 -5.84 -28.03 -0.57
CA GLU A 277 -5.33 -29.16 0.22
C GLU A 277 -5.31 -30.49 -0.57
N ARG A 278 -5.57 -30.47 -1.88
CA ARG A 278 -5.75 -31.67 -2.72
C ARG A 278 -4.66 -32.74 -2.56
N THR A 279 -3.39 -32.34 -2.43
CA THR A 279 -2.26 -33.26 -2.22
C THR A 279 -2.44 -34.07 -0.94
N ARG A 280 -2.75 -33.39 0.18
CA ARG A 280 -2.97 -34.05 1.47
C ARG A 280 -4.24 -34.89 1.47
N ILE A 281 -5.30 -34.45 0.79
CA ILE A 281 -6.56 -35.21 0.68
C ILE A 281 -6.30 -36.52 -0.10
N ARG A 282 -5.49 -36.51 -1.16
CA ARG A 282 -5.12 -37.75 -1.88
C ARG A 282 -4.34 -38.73 -1.01
N GLU A 283 -3.46 -38.22 -0.16
CA GLU A 283 -2.66 -39.05 0.75
C GLU A 283 -3.54 -39.65 1.87
N LYS A 284 -4.40 -38.84 2.48
CA LYS A 284 -5.19 -39.25 3.66
C LYS A 284 -6.51 -39.93 3.31
N LEU A 285 -7.17 -39.57 2.21
CA LEU A 285 -8.54 -39.97 1.85
C LEU A 285 -8.70 -40.47 0.40
N PRO A 286 -7.84 -41.38 -0.11
CA PRO A 286 -7.86 -41.80 -1.52
C PRO A 286 -9.19 -42.46 -1.94
N ASN A 287 -9.79 -43.25 -1.05
CA ASN A 287 -11.05 -43.95 -1.33
C ASN A 287 -12.24 -42.98 -1.48
N GLU A 288 -12.26 -41.90 -0.70
CA GLU A 288 -13.33 -40.91 -0.77
C GLU A 288 -13.24 -40.08 -2.04
N ILE A 289 -12.03 -39.72 -2.49
CA ILE A 289 -11.84 -39.12 -3.81
C ILE A 289 -12.29 -40.08 -4.91
N GLN A 290 -11.92 -41.37 -4.83
CA GLN A 290 -12.32 -42.36 -5.83
C GLN A 290 -13.84 -42.50 -5.93
N SER A 291 -14.56 -42.40 -4.81
CA SER A 291 -16.03 -42.45 -4.81
C SER A 291 -16.69 -41.28 -5.55
N LEU A 292 -16.02 -40.12 -5.66
CA LEU A 292 -16.53 -38.98 -6.44
C LEU A 292 -16.60 -39.27 -7.94
N ARG A 293 -15.82 -40.23 -8.44
CA ARG A 293 -15.89 -40.67 -9.86
C ARG A 293 -17.24 -41.23 -10.24
N SER A 294 -17.90 -41.88 -9.29
CA SER A 294 -19.25 -42.45 -9.44
C SER A 294 -20.35 -41.43 -9.14
N SER A 295 -19.99 -40.21 -8.71
CA SER A 295 -20.96 -39.13 -8.48
C SER A 295 -21.41 -38.51 -9.82
N SER A 296 -22.47 -37.72 -9.77
CA SER A 296 -22.96 -36.94 -10.93
C SER A 296 -22.75 -35.44 -10.69
N GLY A 297 -23.10 -34.60 -11.67
CA GLY A 297 -23.03 -33.15 -11.54
C GLY A 297 -21.62 -32.59 -11.34
N PHE A 298 -21.54 -31.45 -10.64
CA PHE A 298 -20.28 -30.75 -10.35
C PHE A 298 -19.29 -31.59 -9.53
N ALA A 299 -19.78 -32.41 -8.61
CA ALA A 299 -18.96 -33.25 -7.73
C ALA A 299 -18.03 -34.18 -8.51
N ARG A 300 -18.50 -34.74 -9.64
CA ARG A 300 -17.67 -35.57 -10.53
C ARG A 300 -16.54 -34.77 -11.18
N GLY A 301 -16.84 -33.55 -11.64
CA GLY A 301 -15.87 -32.64 -12.24
C GLY A 301 -14.80 -32.18 -11.27
N ILE A 302 -15.23 -31.74 -10.08
CA ILE A 302 -14.34 -31.31 -8.99
C ILE A 302 -13.50 -32.49 -8.48
N GLY A 303 -14.10 -33.67 -8.34
CA GLY A 303 -13.41 -34.91 -7.96
C GLY A 303 -12.24 -35.26 -8.89
N ALA A 304 -12.39 -35.06 -10.21
CA ALA A 304 -11.30 -35.25 -11.16
C ALA A 304 -10.14 -34.26 -10.94
N CYS A 305 -10.44 -33.02 -10.53
CA CYS A 305 -9.41 -32.03 -10.18
C CYS A 305 -8.72 -32.34 -8.84
N LEU A 306 -9.41 -32.97 -7.89
CA LEU A 306 -8.79 -33.45 -6.65
C LEU A 306 -7.89 -34.67 -6.92
N SER A 307 -8.30 -35.57 -7.83
CA SER A 307 -7.52 -36.75 -8.21
C SER A 307 -6.32 -36.42 -9.10
N GLU A 308 -6.38 -35.32 -9.87
CA GLU A 308 -5.37 -34.89 -10.87
C GLU A 308 -5.05 -35.97 -11.92
N ARG A 309 -6.05 -36.78 -12.27
CA ARG A 309 -5.90 -37.90 -13.21
C ARG A 309 -6.29 -37.51 -14.64
N SER A 310 -5.33 -37.59 -15.55
CA SER A 310 -5.54 -37.26 -16.98
C SER A 310 -6.63 -38.10 -17.65
N ASP A 311 -6.77 -39.38 -17.29
CA ASP A 311 -7.81 -40.26 -17.86
C ASP A 311 -9.23 -39.84 -17.44
N GLU A 312 -9.39 -39.28 -16.24
CA GLU A 312 -10.67 -38.79 -15.75
C GLU A 312 -11.09 -37.51 -16.46
N PHE A 313 -10.15 -36.57 -16.68
CA PHE A 313 -10.43 -35.37 -17.45
C PHE A 313 -10.91 -35.69 -18.89
N LEU A 314 -10.21 -36.60 -19.57
CA LEU A 314 -10.59 -37.02 -20.93
C LEU A 314 -11.96 -37.71 -20.95
N SER A 315 -12.24 -38.55 -19.94
CA SER A 315 -13.55 -39.18 -19.80
C SER A 315 -14.66 -38.14 -19.67
N ILE A 316 -14.49 -37.15 -18.79
CA ILE A 316 -15.51 -36.11 -18.53
C ILE A 316 -15.73 -35.25 -19.77
N LEU A 317 -14.65 -34.82 -20.46
CA LEU A 317 -14.75 -34.05 -21.71
C LEU A 317 -15.60 -34.76 -22.77
N GLY A 318 -15.52 -36.09 -22.88
CA GLY A 318 -16.27 -36.88 -23.85
C GLY A 318 -17.70 -37.28 -23.46
N THR A 319 -18.13 -37.08 -22.20
CA THR A 319 -19.41 -37.62 -21.69
C THR A 319 -20.66 -36.79 -22.02
N GLY A 320 -20.51 -35.52 -22.39
CA GLY A 320 -21.63 -34.58 -22.58
C GLY A 320 -22.32 -34.16 -21.26
N ALA A 321 -21.78 -34.53 -20.09
CA ALA A 321 -22.30 -34.16 -18.79
C ALA A 321 -21.91 -32.71 -18.44
N ALA A 322 -22.77 -31.75 -18.80
CA ALA A 322 -22.45 -30.33 -18.75
C ALA A 322 -21.97 -29.84 -17.37
N GLU A 323 -22.63 -30.23 -16.29
CA GLU A 323 -22.24 -29.83 -14.92
C GLU A 323 -20.86 -30.36 -14.50
N ALA A 324 -20.56 -31.62 -14.84
CA ALA A 324 -19.25 -32.21 -14.57
C ALA A 324 -18.16 -31.50 -15.39
N GLN A 325 -18.44 -31.17 -16.66
CA GLN A 325 -17.52 -30.41 -17.50
C GLN A 325 -17.30 -28.99 -16.97
N ILE A 326 -18.36 -28.30 -16.51
CA ILE A 326 -18.26 -26.95 -15.92
C ILE A 326 -17.41 -26.99 -14.64
N GLY A 327 -17.70 -27.90 -13.70
CA GLY A 327 -16.96 -28.04 -12.45
C GLY A 327 -15.48 -28.36 -12.68
N MET A 328 -15.21 -29.28 -13.61
CA MET A 328 -13.85 -29.63 -14.02
C MET A 328 -13.11 -28.45 -14.66
N LEU A 329 -13.71 -27.75 -15.63
CA LEU A 329 -13.06 -26.62 -16.31
C LEU A 329 -12.79 -25.45 -15.35
N GLY A 330 -13.72 -25.18 -14.44
CA GLY A 330 -13.55 -24.16 -13.40
C GLY A 330 -12.37 -24.47 -12.47
N CYS A 331 -12.28 -25.72 -11.98
CA CYS A 331 -11.18 -26.14 -11.11
C CYS A 331 -9.86 -26.26 -11.86
N ALA A 332 -9.86 -26.81 -13.08
CA ALA A 332 -8.69 -26.91 -13.94
C ALA A 332 -8.06 -25.54 -14.23
N ARG A 333 -8.89 -24.51 -14.41
CA ARG A 333 -8.45 -23.11 -14.55
C ARG A 333 -7.74 -22.59 -13.30
N LEU A 334 -8.28 -22.85 -12.10
CA LEU A 334 -7.66 -22.43 -10.84
C LEU A 334 -6.35 -23.17 -10.57
N LEU A 335 -6.33 -24.46 -10.87
CA LEU A 335 -5.18 -25.34 -10.68
C LEU A 335 -4.14 -25.26 -11.81
N ARG A 336 -4.43 -24.54 -12.90
CA ARG A 336 -3.63 -24.50 -14.13
C ARG A 336 -3.35 -25.90 -14.72
N VAL A 337 -4.33 -26.79 -14.63
CA VAL A 337 -4.26 -28.14 -15.21
C VAL A 337 -4.23 -28.03 -16.73
N GLN A 338 -3.29 -28.74 -17.37
CA GLN A 338 -3.21 -28.83 -18.83
C GLN A 338 -4.24 -29.83 -19.35
N LEU A 339 -5.23 -29.33 -20.09
CA LEU A 339 -6.24 -30.10 -20.80
C LEU A 339 -5.99 -30.00 -22.31
N PRO A 340 -6.43 -30.96 -23.11
CA PRO A 340 -6.29 -30.87 -24.57
C PRO A 340 -7.09 -29.68 -25.12
N VAL A 341 -6.38 -28.65 -25.58
CA VAL A 341 -6.94 -27.38 -26.07
C VAL A 341 -8.02 -27.61 -27.13
N GLY A 342 -7.77 -28.48 -28.10
CA GLY A 342 -8.71 -28.81 -29.17
C GLY A 342 -10.02 -29.45 -28.67
N GLU A 343 -9.97 -30.26 -27.61
CA GLU A 343 -11.16 -30.89 -27.02
C GLU A 343 -11.99 -29.86 -26.24
N VAL A 344 -11.33 -28.97 -25.48
CA VAL A 344 -12.03 -27.88 -24.78
C VAL A 344 -12.60 -26.87 -25.78
N ALA A 345 -11.91 -26.57 -26.87
CA ALA A 345 -12.37 -25.65 -27.91
C ALA A 345 -13.68 -26.10 -28.57
N ARG A 346 -13.94 -27.41 -28.69
CA ARG A 346 -15.23 -27.94 -29.18
C ARG A 346 -16.41 -27.55 -28.29
N LEU A 347 -16.16 -27.25 -27.02
CA LEU A 347 -17.20 -26.84 -26.06
C LEU A 347 -17.57 -25.36 -26.16
N LEU A 348 -16.80 -24.55 -26.91
CA LEU A 348 -17.09 -23.12 -27.11
C LEU A 348 -18.44 -22.88 -27.79
N ASP A 349 -18.85 -23.78 -28.68
CA ASP A 349 -20.13 -23.70 -29.42
C ASP A 349 -21.23 -24.58 -28.81
N ASN A 350 -21.03 -25.01 -27.56
CA ASN A 350 -22.03 -25.80 -26.85
C ASN A 350 -23.31 -24.98 -26.58
N SER A 351 -24.48 -25.62 -26.71
CA SER A 351 -25.76 -24.96 -26.46
C SER A 351 -26.00 -24.58 -25.00
N HIS A 352 -25.26 -25.19 -24.05
CA HIS A 352 -25.31 -24.85 -22.64
C HIS A 352 -24.42 -23.62 -22.34
N PRO A 353 -25.00 -22.43 -22.04
CA PRO A 353 -24.24 -21.18 -22.01
C PRO A 353 -23.13 -21.16 -20.97
N LEU A 354 -23.36 -21.75 -19.79
CA LEU A 354 -22.37 -21.80 -18.72
C LEU A 354 -21.19 -22.72 -19.06
N LEU A 355 -21.41 -23.76 -19.88
CA LEU A 355 -20.35 -24.67 -20.31
C LEU A 355 -19.48 -24.01 -21.37
N ALA A 356 -20.11 -23.35 -22.35
CA ALA A 356 -19.39 -22.54 -23.33
C ALA A 356 -18.55 -21.44 -22.65
N LEU A 357 -19.11 -20.77 -21.64
CA LEU A 357 -18.39 -19.79 -20.84
C LEU A 357 -17.24 -20.44 -20.05
N ALA A 358 -17.45 -21.58 -19.39
CA ALA A 358 -16.40 -22.26 -18.65
C ALA A 358 -15.23 -22.70 -19.57
N ALA A 359 -15.55 -23.18 -20.78
CA ALA A 359 -14.56 -23.53 -21.79
C ALA A 359 -13.77 -22.32 -22.27
N GLU A 360 -14.44 -21.19 -22.55
CA GLU A 360 -13.79 -19.93 -22.90
C GLU A 360 -12.86 -19.46 -21.79
N ARG A 361 -13.34 -19.41 -20.53
CA ARG A 361 -12.54 -18.98 -19.38
C ARG A 361 -11.35 -19.89 -19.10
N TYR A 362 -11.48 -21.19 -19.34
CA TYR A 362 -10.36 -22.12 -19.26
C TYR A 362 -9.32 -21.83 -20.35
N LEU A 363 -9.73 -21.66 -21.62
CA LEU A 363 -8.82 -21.38 -22.73
C LEU A 363 -8.12 -20.02 -22.57
N GLU A 364 -8.81 -19.02 -22.04
CA GLU A 364 -8.18 -17.76 -21.63
C GLU A 364 -7.08 -17.98 -20.59
N SER A 365 -7.29 -18.93 -19.67
CA SER A 365 -6.34 -19.24 -18.61
C SER A 365 -5.16 -20.11 -19.02
N GLU A 366 -5.39 -21.00 -19.97
CA GLU A 366 -4.37 -21.87 -20.52
C GLU A 366 -3.37 -21.05 -21.35
N ASP A 367 -3.86 -20.05 -22.09
CA ASP A 367 -3.06 -19.01 -22.75
C ASP A 367 -1.90 -19.54 -23.62
N SER A 368 -2.08 -20.70 -24.26
CA SER A 368 -1.26 -21.09 -25.41
C SER A 368 -1.67 -20.34 -26.67
N VAL A 369 -0.78 -20.34 -27.68
CA VAL A 369 -1.08 -19.75 -29.01
C VAL A 369 -2.38 -20.32 -29.59
N GLU A 370 -2.56 -21.62 -29.44
CA GLU A 370 -3.73 -22.33 -29.96
C GLU A 370 -5.00 -21.94 -29.20
N ALA A 371 -4.96 -21.91 -27.87
CA ALA A 371 -6.11 -21.51 -27.04
C ALA A 371 -6.52 -20.05 -27.31
N ARG A 372 -5.55 -19.13 -27.38
CA ARG A 372 -5.81 -17.73 -27.76
C ARG A 372 -6.49 -17.64 -29.12
N ARG A 373 -6.02 -18.38 -30.12
CA ARG A 373 -6.60 -18.39 -31.46
C ARG A 373 -8.08 -18.81 -31.42
N PHE A 374 -8.41 -19.87 -30.68
CA PHE A 374 -9.81 -20.30 -30.54
C PHE A 374 -10.70 -19.23 -29.88
N VAL A 375 -10.22 -18.60 -28.82
CA VAL A 375 -10.97 -17.52 -28.14
C VAL A 375 -11.13 -16.31 -29.06
N LEU A 376 -10.05 -15.80 -29.67
CA LEU A 376 -10.10 -14.61 -30.53
C LEU A 376 -11.00 -14.80 -31.76
N ASN A 377 -11.05 -16.01 -32.34
CA ASN A 377 -11.93 -16.32 -33.48
C ASN A 377 -13.42 -16.15 -33.17
N ARG A 378 -13.83 -16.17 -31.89
CA ARG A 378 -15.22 -15.89 -31.47
C ARG A 378 -15.54 -14.40 -31.47
N TYR A 379 -14.52 -13.54 -31.47
CA TYR A 379 -14.65 -12.10 -31.32
C TYR A 379 -13.99 -11.32 -32.48
N PRO A 380 -14.26 -11.67 -33.75
CA PRO A 380 -13.65 -10.99 -34.90
C PRO A 380 -14.02 -9.52 -34.91
N GLY A 381 -13.05 -8.65 -35.16
CA GLY A 381 -13.25 -7.19 -35.19
C GLY A 381 -13.57 -6.54 -33.84
N LYS A 382 -13.46 -7.28 -32.72
CA LYS A 382 -13.69 -6.74 -31.36
C LYS A 382 -12.42 -6.32 -30.63
N ALA A 383 -11.25 -6.52 -31.24
CA ALA A 383 -9.96 -6.19 -30.64
C ALA A 383 -9.81 -6.74 -29.18
N ARG A 384 -10.32 -7.94 -28.90
CA ARG A 384 -10.24 -8.53 -27.54
C ARG A 384 -8.77 -8.77 -27.15
N ILE A 385 -8.37 -8.34 -25.95
CA ILE A 385 -7.03 -8.54 -25.41
C ILE A 385 -7.03 -9.76 -24.48
N LEU A 386 -6.13 -10.71 -24.72
CA LEU A 386 -5.92 -11.91 -23.89
C LEU A 386 -4.61 -11.84 -23.10
N GLY A 387 -4.45 -12.72 -22.11
CA GLY A 387 -3.28 -12.78 -21.22
C GLY A 387 -3.64 -12.46 -19.77
N ALA A 388 -2.97 -13.11 -18.81
CA ALA A 388 -3.19 -12.87 -17.38
C ALA A 388 -2.43 -11.64 -16.87
N PHE A 389 -3.00 -11.00 -15.84
CA PHE A 389 -2.26 -10.14 -14.92
C PHE A 389 -1.48 -11.04 -13.95
N THR A 390 -2.05 -11.36 -12.80
CA THR A 390 -1.46 -12.18 -11.72
C THR A 390 -2.25 -13.47 -11.51
N ALA A 391 -3.58 -13.36 -11.58
CA ALA A 391 -4.54 -14.44 -11.59
C ALA A 391 -5.60 -14.18 -12.68
N PHE A 392 -6.22 -15.25 -13.19
CA PHE A 392 -7.34 -15.15 -14.13
C PHE A 392 -8.63 -14.77 -13.39
N VAL A 393 -8.72 -13.54 -12.89
CA VAL A 393 -9.94 -13.01 -12.29
C VAL A 393 -10.87 -12.57 -13.43
N PRO A 394 -12.05 -13.18 -13.61
CA PRO A 394 -12.98 -12.80 -14.67
C PRO A 394 -13.53 -11.40 -14.43
N GLU A 395 -13.59 -10.58 -15.47
CA GLU A 395 -14.32 -9.31 -15.45
C GLU A 395 -15.84 -9.56 -15.32
N PRO A 396 -16.63 -8.68 -14.66
CA PRO A 396 -16.29 -7.37 -14.08
C PRO A 396 -16.28 -7.34 -12.54
N LYS A 397 -16.43 -8.49 -11.87
CA LYS A 397 -16.48 -8.52 -10.40
C LYS A 397 -15.07 -8.68 -9.87
N TYR A 398 -14.65 -7.72 -9.05
CA TYR A 398 -13.58 -7.97 -8.09
C TYR A 398 -13.91 -9.30 -7.42
N ALA A 399 -13.11 -10.35 -7.66
CA ALA A 399 -13.07 -11.41 -6.68
C ALA A 399 -12.66 -10.72 -5.39
N ASP A 400 -13.40 -10.93 -4.32
CA ASP A 400 -12.98 -10.42 -3.02
C ASP A 400 -11.61 -11.03 -2.77
N ASN A 401 -10.55 -10.23 -2.96
CA ASN A 401 -9.17 -10.67 -2.89
C ASN A 401 -8.82 -11.13 -1.46
N ASN A 402 -9.78 -11.07 -0.53
CA ASN A 402 -9.73 -11.49 0.86
C ASN A 402 -10.08 -12.96 1.11
N SER A 403 -10.53 -13.75 0.11
CA SER A 403 -10.71 -15.19 0.33
C SER A 403 -9.35 -15.86 0.59
N GLU A 404 -9.13 -16.25 1.84
CA GLU A 404 -7.95 -17.00 2.28
C GLU A 404 -7.82 -18.33 1.53
N ALA A 405 -8.93 -19.01 1.28
CA ALA A 405 -8.98 -20.25 0.51
C ALA A 405 -8.50 -20.05 -0.94
N LEU A 406 -8.91 -18.96 -1.61
CA LEU A 406 -8.41 -18.63 -2.94
C LEU A 406 -6.89 -18.35 -2.93
N ARG A 407 -6.40 -17.64 -1.90
CA ARG A 407 -4.96 -17.41 -1.73
C ARG A 407 -4.19 -18.71 -1.54
N ALA A 408 -4.75 -19.63 -0.74
CA ALA A 408 -4.17 -20.96 -0.51
C ALA A 408 -4.12 -21.80 -1.80
N VAL A 409 -5.18 -21.76 -2.63
CA VAL A 409 -5.17 -22.42 -3.95
C VAL A 409 -4.04 -21.87 -4.82
N PHE A 410 -3.89 -20.55 -4.93
CA PHE A 410 -2.83 -19.93 -5.73
C PHE A 410 -1.43 -20.22 -5.20
N ALA A 411 -1.24 -20.22 -3.87
CA ALA A 411 0.00 -20.65 -3.24
C ALA A 411 0.34 -22.11 -3.59
N SER A 412 -0.66 -23.00 -3.59
CA SER A 412 -0.50 -24.42 -3.90
C SER A 412 -0.11 -24.73 -5.36
N VAL A 413 -0.20 -23.74 -6.26
CA VAL A 413 0.25 -23.84 -7.66
C VAL A 413 1.44 -22.91 -7.97
N GLY A 414 2.13 -22.43 -6.93
CA GLY A 414 3.36 -21.63 -7.05
C GLY A 414 3.12 -20.17 -7.44
N SER A 415 1.91 -19.64 -7.28
CA SER A 415 1.60 -18.23 -7.50
C SER A 415 1.70 -17.46 -6.18
N SER A 416 2.89 -16.90 -5.90
CA SER A 416 3.23 -16.27 -4.61
C SER A 416 2.63 -14.87 -4.37
N SER A 417 1.99 -14.24 -5.36
CA SER A 417 1.46 -12.88 -5.22
C SER A 417 -0.05 -12.81 -5.48
N THR A 418 -0.82 -12.65 -4.41
CA THR A 418 -2.30 -12.54 -4.46
C THR A 418 -2.81 -11.14 -4.14
N GLY A 419 -1.94 -10.24 -3.67
CA GLY A 419 -2.31 -8.86 -3.34
C GLY A 419 -1.98 -7.92 -4.49
N PHE A 420 -2.98 -7.47 -5.25
CA PHE A 420 -2.82 -6.31 -6.13
C PHE A 420 -4.03 -5.40 -6.06
N GLY A 421 -3.74 -4.10 -6.16
CA GLY A 421 -4.72 -3.05 -6.25
C GLY A 421 -5.51 -3.09 -7.55
N PRO A 422 -6.54 -2.25 -7.66
CA PRO A 422 -7.34 -2.14 -8.88
C PRO A 422 -6.50 -1.70 -10.09
N MET A 423 -6.36 -2.58 -11.09
CA MET A 423 -5.69 -2.30 -12.37
C MET A 423 -6.49 -1.39 -13.31
N THR A 424 -7.36 -0.54 -12.75
CA THR A 424 -8.37 0.24 -13.49
C THR A 424 -7.74 1.18 -14.52
N LYS A 425 -6.59 1.78 -14.19
CA LYS A 425 -5.89 2.72 -15.09
C LYS A 425 -5.39 2.06 -16.38
N ILE A 426 -4.67 0.94 -16.23
CA ILE A 426 -4.18 0.16 -17.35
C ILE A 426 -5.37 -0.32 -18.21
N ARG A 427 -6.42 -0.86 -17.59
CA ARG A 427 -7.61 -1.34 -18.31
C ARG A 427 -8.36 -0.24 -19.06
N ASN A 428 -8.49 0.94 -18.47
CA ASN A 428 -9.09 2.09 -19.14
C ASN A 428 -8.27 2.48 -20.39
N PHE A 429 -6.95 2.38 -20.31
CA PHE A 429 -6.08 2.65 -21.45
C PHE A 429 -6.14 1.52 -22.49
N GLU A 430 -6.18 0.25 -22.09
CA GLU A 430 -6.46 -0.88 -22.99
C GLU A 430 -7.76 -0.65 -23.77
N ALA A 431 -8.86 -0.30 -23.10
CA ALA A 431 -10.15 0.00 -23.73
C ALA A 431 -10.07 1.17 -24.73
N GLN A 432 -9.24 2.18 -24.42
CA GLN A 432 -8.94 3.27 -25.36
C GLN A 432 -8.24 2.74 -26.62
N LEU A 433 -7.22 1.89 -26.48
CA LEU A 433 -6.50 1.31 -27.61
C LEU A 433 -7.40 0.38 -28.45
N GLN A 434 -8.27 -0.40 -27.81
CA GLN A 434 -9.27 -1.22 -28.49
C GLN A 434 -10.21 -0.37 -29.35
N SER A 435 -10.76 0.69 -28.76
CA SER A 435 -11.64 1.63 -29.46
C SER A 435 -10.94 2.29 -30.65
N GLU A 436 -9.66 2.64 -30.47
CA GLU A 436 -8.83 3.25 -31.52
C GLU A 436 -8.63 2.29 -32.71
N VAL A 437 -8.20 1.06 -32.47
CA VAL A 437 -7.93 0.07 -33.51
C VAL A 437 -9.19 -0.33 -34.28
N ILE A 438 -10.34 -0.39 -33.60
CA ILE A 438 -11.65 -0.62 -34.22
C ILE A 438 -12.05 0.57 -35.10
N GLY A 439 -11.93 1.79 -34.57
CA GLY A 439 -12.38 3.02 -35.22
C GLY A 439 -11.54 3.47 -36.41
N GLU A 440 -10.22 3.29 -36.35
CA GLU A 440 -9.29 3.82 -37.36
C GLU A 440 -8.95 2.77 -38.44
N LYS A 441 -9.43 3.00 -39.67
CA LYS A 441 -9.36 2.04 -40.80
C LYS A 441 -7.96 1.77 -41.31
N ASP A 442 -7.06 2.73 -41.16
CA ASP A 442 -5.69 2.60 -41.63
C ASP A 442 -4.73 2.12 -40.54
N LEU A 443 -5.18 2.03 -39.29
CA LEU A 443 -4.44 1.45 -38.17
C LEU A 443 -4.51 -0.09 -38.23
N ILE A 444 -3.35 -0.70 -38.47
CA ILE A 444 -3.17 -2.16 -38.62
C ILE A 444 -2.92 -2.80 -37.25
N ALA A 445 -2.00 -2.23 -36.47
CA ALA A 445 -1.55 -2.80 -35.20
C ALA A 445 -1.07 -1.73 -34.22
N VAL A 446 -1.12 -2.07 -32.94
CA VAL A 446 -0.62 -1.29 -31.82
C VAL A 446 0.30 -2.15 -30.96
N PHE A 447 1.45 -1.60 -30.58
CA PHE A 447 2.34 -2.14 -29.56
C PHE A 447 2.47 -1.12 -28.44
N ALA A 448 2.11 -1.46 -27.20
CA ALA A 448 2.09 -0.51 -26.11
C ALA A 448 2.78 -1.03 -24.85
N ARG A 449 3.57 -0.16 -24.22
CA ARG A 449 4.08 -0.32 -22.85
C ARG A 449 3.20 0.51 -21.92
N LEU A 450 2.45 -0.15 -21.04
CA LEU A 450 1.46 0.46 -20.16
C LEU A 450 1.89 0.31 -18.70
N PRO A 451 2.53 1.31 -18.07
CA PRO A 451 2.73 1.29 -16.62
C PRO A 451 1.38 1.41 -15.88
N GLU A 452 1.37 1.01 -14.61
CA GLU A 452 0.19 1.12 -13.73
C GLU A 452 -0.34 2.55 -13.59
N ASP A 453 0.59 3.50 -13.57
CA ASP A 453 0.26 4.92 -13.50
C ASP A 453 -0.47 5.40 -14.74
N ALA A 454 -1.35 6.40 -14.61
CA ALA A 454 -2.05 7.01 -15.75
C ALA A 454 -1.14 7.87 -16.66
N SER A 455 0.16 7.85 -16.38
CA SER A 455 1.23 8.56 -17.08
C SER A 455 2.33 7.60 -17.47
N GLY A 456 3.08 7.93 -18.51
CA GLY A 456 4.22 7.13 -18.96
C GLY A 456 3.87 6.06 -19.98
N GLN A 457 2.61 5.95 -20.43
CA GLN A 457 2.25 5.01 -21.50
C GLN A 457 3.06 5.32 -22.76
N GLN A 458 3.57 4.29 -23.40
CA GLN A 458 4.30 4.42 -24.65
C GLN A 458 3.64 3.52 -25.69
N VAL A 459 3.35 4.05 -26.87
CA VAL A 459 2.52 3.38 -27.88
C VAL A 459 3.17 3.54 -29.26
N VAL A 460 3.44 2.43 -29.92
CA VAL A 460 3.78 2.35 -31.34
C VAL A 460 2.53 1.96 -32.12
N ARG A 461 2.14 2.79 -33.08
CA ARG A 461 1.00 2.56 -33.97
C ARG A 461 1.50 2.31 -35.38
N VAL A 462 1.04 1.22 -35.99
CA VAL A 462 1.39 0.83 -37.34
C VAL A 462 0.20 1.11 -38.24
N TYR A 463 0.32 2.13 -39.08
CA TYR A 463 -0.64 2.44 -40.12
C TYR A 463 -0.22 1.80 -41.46
N LYS A 464 -1.11 1.80 -42.45
CA LYS A 464 -0.81 1.33 -43.82
C LYS A 464 0.36 2.07 -44.47
N ASP A 465 0.55 3.35 -44.16
CA ASP A 465 1.51 4.25 -44.81
C ASP A 465 2.66 4.72 -43.89
N ARG A 466 2.53 4.55 -42.57
CA ARG A 466 3.52 5.04 -41.59
C ARG A 466 3.48 4.28 -40.27
N THR A 467 4.55 4.41 -39.49
CA THR A 467 4.58 3.96 -38.08
C THR A 467 4.84 5.16 -37.18
N THR A 468 4.04 5.34 -36.14
CA THR A 468 4.17 6.46 -35.20
C THR A 468 4.47 5.95 -33.80
N TYR A 469 5.42 6.58 -33.11
CA TYR A 469 5.65 6.40 -31.69
C TYR A 469 5.00 7.55 -30.92
N THR A 470 4.40 7.25 -29.77
CA THR A 470 3.77 8.21 -28.87
C THR A 470 4.12 7.88 -27.43
N TRP A 471 4.55 8.88 -26.67
CA TRP A 471 4.75 8.79 -25.23
C TRP A 471 3.79 9.75 -24.53
N TYR A 472 2.89 9.21 -23.71
CA TYR A 472 1.95 9.97 -22.90
C TYR A 472 2.65 10.37 -21.61
N GLU A 473 2.96 11.65 -21.47
CA GLU A 473 3.56 12.16 -20.24
C GLU A 473 2.50 12.26 -19.14
N ASP A 474 1.27 12.62 -19.50
CA ASP A 474 0.09 12.61 -18.63
C ASP A 474 -1.20 12.51 -19.47
N THR A 475 -2.35 12.69 -18.82
CA THR A 475 -3.67 12.60 -19.48
C THR A 475 -3.90 13.67 -20.55
N ALA A 476 -3.20 14.80 -20.52
CA ALA A 476 -3.37 15.92 -21.45
C ALA A 476 -2.19 16.11 -22.42
N ARG A 477 -0.96 15.71 -22.04
CA ARG A 477 0.29 15.88 -22.81
C ARG A 477 0.80 14.57 -23.36
N TYR A 478 1.18 14.61 -24.63
CA TYR A 478 1.87 13.49 -25.26
C TYR A 478 2.89 13.96 -26.29
N TRP A 479 3.94 13.18 -26.42
CA TRP A 479 5.05 13.39 -27.33
C TRP A 479 4.94 12.39 -28.46
N SER A 480 5.19 12.78 -29.70
CA SER A 480 5.06 11.87 -30.83
C SER A 480 6.08 12.11 -31.93
N ARG A 481 6.41 11.06 -32.69
CA ARG A 481 7.15 11.14 -33.95
C ARG A 481 6.84 9.95 -34.85
N ASN A 482 7.22 10.04 -36.12
CA ASN A 482 7.28 8.87 -36.98
C ASN A 482 8.52 8.03 -36.63
N LEU A 483 8.35 6.70 -36.59
CA LEU A 483 9.47 5.78 -36.54
C LEU A 483 10.02 5.58 -37.96
N THR A 484 11.32 5.39 -38.06
CA THR A 484 11.95 4.92 -39.28
C THR A 484 11.61 3.46 -39.54
N GLU A 485 11.68 3.02 -40.79
CA GLU A 485 11.44 1.62 -41.16
C GLU A 485 12.37 0.67 -40.40
N LYS A 486 13.64 1.06 -40.21
CA LYS A 486 14.62 0.29 -39.42
C LYS A 486 14.19 0.15 -37.97
N GLU A 487 13.84 1.24 -37.29
CA GLU A 487 13.40 1.21 -35.89
C GLU A 487 12.20 0.27 -35.68
N TYR A 488 11.23 0.32 -36.58
CA TYR A 488 10.07 -0.58 -36.53
C TYR A 488 10.48 -2.04 -36.80
N LYS A 489 11.30 -2.30 -37.83
CA LYS A 489 11.78 -3.66 -38.14
C LYS A 489 12.59 -4.26 -37.00
N ASP A 490 13.39 -3.46 -36.30
CA ASP A 490 14.22 -3.92 -35.19
C ASP A 490 13.33 -4.42 -34.03
N ILE A 491 12.37 -3.59 -33.56
CA ILE A 491 11.48 -4.01 -32.45
C ILE A 491 10.52 -5.13 -32.88
N HIS A 492 9.93 -5.05 -34.08
CA HIS A 492 9.01 -6.08 -34.57
C HIS A 492 9.73 -7.41 -34.81
N GLY A 493 10.93 -7.37 -35.38
CA GLY A 493 11.79 -8.53 -35.57
C GLY A 493 12.16 -9.18 -34.25
N PHE A 494 12.48 -8.39 -33.22
CA PHE A 494 12.75 -8.87 -31.87
C PHE A 494 11.53 -9.55 -31.22
N ILE A 495 10.34 -8.94 -31.33
CA ILE A 495 9.08 -9.50 -30.81
C ILE A 495 8.84 -10.90 -31.38
N LEU A 496 9.01 -11.05 -32.70
CA LEU A 496 8.82 -12.33 -33.40
C LEU A 496 9.91 -13.35 -33.06
N SER A 497 11.18 -12.97 -33.09
CA SER A 497 12.30 -13.89 -32.86
C SER A 497 12.37 -14.39 -31.42
N SER A 498 12.05 -13.51 -30.46
CA SER A 498 12.04 -13.83 -29.03
C SER A 498 10.71 -14.41 -28.55
N LYS A 499 9.73 -14.56 -29.45
CA LYS A 499 8.40 -15.11 -29.15
C LYS A 499 7.77 -14.42 -27.93
N VAL A 500 7.82 -13.09 -27.92
CA VAL A 500 7.29 -12.26 -26.82
C VAL A 500 5.81 -12.56 -26.57
N ASP A 501 5.09 -12.88 -27.64
CA ASP A 501 3.70 -13.32 -27.62
C ASP A 501 3.47 -14.67 -26.91
N ASN A 502 4.52 -15.37 -26.49
CA ASN A 502 4.47 -16.62 -25.73
C ASN A 502 5.03 -16.49 -24.31
N LEU A 503 5.46 -15.29 -23.92
CA LEU A 503 5.94 -15.07 -22.56
C LEU A 503 4.77 -15.18 -21.58
N PRO A 504 4.92 -15.95 -20.49
CA PRO A 504 3.95 -15.91 -19.42
C PRO A 504 3.98 -14.54 -18.75
N THR A 505 3.01 -14.29 -17.89
CA THR A 505 3.12 -13.26 -16.85
C THR A 505 4.50 -13.31 -16.17
N GLN A 506 5.11 -12.14 -15.95
CA GLN A 506 6.39 -12.00 -15.26
C GLN A 506 6.16 -11.45 -13.84
N MET A 507 6.50 -12.25 -12.84
CA MET A 507 6.48 -11.86 -11.44
C MET A 507 7.90 -11.86 -10.90
N ALA A 508 8.35 -10.72 -10.41
CA ALA A 508 9.58 -10.59 -9.65
C ALA A 508 9.28 -10.29 -8.17
N PRO A 509 10.11 -10.78 -7.24
CA PRO A 509 9.97 -10.41 -5.83
C PRO A 509 10.17 -8.89 -5.66
N CYS A 510 9.31 -8.28 -4.85
CA CYS A 510 9.37 -6.88 -4.47
C CYS A 510 8.68 -6.70 -3.12
N TYR A 511 9.23 -5.82 -2.29
CA TYR A 511 8.70 -5.53 -0.95
C TYR A 511 7.98 -4.18 -1.01
N HIS A 512 6.64 -4.21 -0.97
CA HIS A 512 5.73 -3.06 -1.03
C HIS A 512 5.84 -2.19 -2.30
N GLY A 513 4.70 -1.70 -2.81
CA GLY A 513 4.70 -0.74 -3.93
C GLY A 513 5.35 -1.27 -5.22
N CYS A 514 5.15 -2.55 -5.53
CA CYS A 514 5.72 -3.19 -6.71
C CYS A 514 5.34 -2.43 -7.99
N PRO A 515 6.31 -1.93 -8.78
CA PRO A 515 5.98 -1.33 -10.06
C PRO A 515 5.34 -2.41 -10.93
N SER A 516 4.19 -2.10 -11.52
CA SER A 516 3.55 -2.97 -12.48
C SER A 516 3.40 -2.31 -13.84
N SER A 517 3.45 -3.13 -14.88
CA SER A 517 3.28 -2.68 -16.26
C SER A 517 2.83 -3.82 -17.17
N GLU A 518 2.37 -3.46 -18.36
CA GLU A 518 2.02 -4.39 -19.41
C GLU A 518 2.72 -4.07 -20.72
N PHE A 519 3.04 -5.12 -21.46
CA PHE A 519 3.30 -5.00 -22.89
C PHE A 519 2.12 -5.56 -23.69
N VAL A 520 1.41 -4.69 -24.41
CA VAL A 520 0.22 -5.00 -25.20
C VAL A 520 0.57 -5.05 -26.69
N MET A 521 0.15 -6.11 -27.37
CA MET A 521 0.17 -6.29 -28.82
C MET A 521 -1.27 -6.42 -29.30
N LEU A 522 -1.76 -5.48 -30.11
CA LEU A 522 -3.18 -5.38 -30.43
C LEU A 522 -3.42 -5.12 -31.93
N SER A 523 -4.44 -5.78 -32.47
CA SER A 523 -4.98 -5.57 -33.82
C SER A 523 -6.51 -5.62 -33.78
N ARG A 524 -7.15 -5.37 -34.93
CA ARG A 524 -8.63 -5.44 -35.06
C ARG A 524 -9.18 -6.83 -34.72
N ASP A 525 -8.42 -7.86 -35.03
CA ASP A 525 -8.79 -9.26 -34.82
C ASP A 525 -8.49 -9.75 -33.39
N GLY A 526 -7.93 -8.89 -32.55
CA GLY A 526 -7.57 -9.21 -31.18
C GLY A 526 -6.12 -8.92 -30.86
N GLY A 527 -5.75 -9.20 -29.61
CA GLY A 527 -4.43 -8.94 -29.09
C GLY A 527 -4.07 -9.80 -27.88
N ARG A 528 -2.85 -9.59 -27.41
CA ARG A 528 -2.29 -10.20 -26.21
C ARG A 528 -1.60 -9.13 -25.37
N ARG A 529 -1.67 -9.27 -24.05
CA ARG A 529 -0.81 -8.59 -23.10
C ARG A 529 0.18 -9.56 -22.44
N VAL A 530 1.31 -9.02 -22.02
CA VAL A 530 2.25 -9.66 -21.10
C VAL A 530 2.37 -8.74 -19.89
N TYR A 531 1.84 -9.18 -18.75
CA TYR A 531 1.91 -8.44 -17.50
C TYR A 531 3.24 -8.67 -16.78
N VAL A 532 3.76 -7.60 -16.18
CA VAL A 532 5.05 -7.56 -15.49
C VAL A 532 4.85 -6.86 -14.16
N SER A 533 5.26 -7.50 -13.07
CA SER A 533 5.27 -6.90 -11.73
C SER A 533 6.61 -7.12 -11.05
N GLY A 534 7.13 -6.07 -10.42
CA GLY A 534 8.40 -6.06 -9.70
C GLY A 534 9.57 -5.54 -10.53
N TYR A 535 10.76 -5.45 -9.90
CA TYR A 535 11.92 -4.74 -10.47
C TYR A 535 12.75 -5.55 -11.48
N GLN A 536 12.53 -6.87 -11.56
CA GLN A 536 13.32 -7.76 -12.41
C GLN A 536 12.43 -8.40 -13.48
N ALA A 537 12.20 -7.67 -14.57
CA ALA A 537 11.61 -8.28 -15.75
C ALA A 537 12.61 -9.28 -16.38
N LYS A 538 12.10 -10.33 -17.04
CA LYS A 538 12.95 -11.17 -17.89
C LYS A 538 13.64 -10.36 -18.97
N ALA A 539 14.77 -10.87 -19.46
CA ALA A 539 15.62 -10.21 -20.44
C ALA A 539 14.84 -9.72 -21.67
N GLU A 540 13.85 -10.48 -22.14
CA GLU A 540 13.07 -10.13 -23.32
C GLU A 540 12.24 -8.85 -23.13
N ILE A 541 11.60 -8.69 -21.98
CA ILE A 541 10.83 -7.47 -21.66
C ILE A 541 11.78 -6.29 -21.45
N ALA A 542 12.92 -6.50 -20.80
CA ALA A 542 13.92 -5.44 -20.62
C ALA A 542 14.47 -4.91 -21.97
N VAL A 543 14.60 -5.78 -22.98
CA VAL A 543 14.98 -5.36 -24.34
C VAL A 543 13.86 -4.58 -25.01
N ILE A 544 12.59 -4.95 -24.83
CA ILE A 544 11.44 -4.15 -25.30
C ILE A 544 11.48 -2.76 -24.67
N ASP A 545 11.63 -2.68 -23.35
CA ASP A 545 11.73 -1.42 -22.62
C ASP A 545 12.89 -0.56 -23.18
N SER A 546 14.03 -1.18 -23.47
CA SER A 546 15.18 -0.50 -24.08
C SER A 546 14.87 0.07 -25.48
N HIS A 547 14.07 -0.63 -26.30
CA HIS A 547 13.61 -0.08 -27.59
C HIS A 547 12.71 1.14 -27.39
N PHE A 548 11.77 1.07 -26.45
CA PHE A 548 10.88 2.17 -26.11
C PHE A 548 11.65 3.40 -25.58
N ASP A 549 12.63 3.18 -24.71
CA ASP A 549 13.49 4.25 -24.20
C ASP A 549 14.40 4.84 -25.29
N ALA A 550 14.90 4.02 -26.22
CA ALA A 550 15.61 4.49 -27.40
C ALA A 550 14.72 5.29 -28.36
N PHE A 551 13.42 5.02 -28.40
CA PHE A 551 12.49 5.85 -29.17
C PHE A 551 12.29 7.22 -28.53
N LYS A 552 12.24 7.25 -27.19
CA LYS A 552 12.05 8.44 -26.35
C LYS A 552 13.24 9.39 -26.40
N SER A 553 14.47 8.89 -26.55
CA SER A 553 15.69 9.70 -26.52
C SER A 553 15.94 10.55 -27.78
N LYS A 554 15.12 10.38 -28.82
CA LYS A 554 15.20 11.15 -30.07
C LYS A 554 14.30 12.38 -30.02
N GLU A 555 14.43 13.27 -31.01
CA GLU A 555 13.58 14.45 -31.11
C GLU A 555 12.09 14.07 -31.25
N LEU A 556 11.28 14.53 -30.31
CA LEU A 556 9.85 14.30 -30.24
C LEU A 556 9.09 15.61 -30.38
N LYS A 557 7.92 15.57 -31.00
CA LYS A 557 7.01 16.70 -31.05
C LYS A 557 6.04 16.64 -29.88
N LEU A 558 6.01 17.69 -29.06
CA LEU A 558 5.00 17.87 -28.01
C LEU A 558 3.62 18.16 -28.63
N ASN A 559 2.60 17.52 -28.09
CA ASN A 559 1.21 17.77 -28.42
C ASN A 559 0.36 17.84 -27.13
N TYR A 560 -0.73 18.60 -27.21
CA TYR A 560 -1.75 18.67 -26.18
C TYR A 560 -3.06 18.14 -26.73
N ARG A 561 -3.72 17.24 -26.00
CA ARG A 561 -5.06 16.75 -26.39
C ARG A 561 -6.07 17.90 -26.49
N LEU A 562 -5.87 18.94 -25.67
CA LEU A 562 -6.68 20.15 -25.68
C LEU A 562 -6.62 20.91 -27.02
N ALA A 563 -5.53 20.80 -27.79
CA ALA A 563 -5.39 21.49 -29.08
C ALA A 563 -6.45 21.04 -30.10
N GLY A 564 -6.93 19.78 -30.01
CA GLY A 564 -8.04 19.28 -30.84
C GLY A 564 -9.42 19.74 -30.37
N ARG A 565 -9.55 20.26 -29.15
CA ARG A 565 -10.82 20.65 -28.51
C ARG A 565 -10.99 22.18 -28.40
N ILE A 566 -9.89 22.92 -28.32
CA ILE A 566 -9.88 24.38 -28.18
C ILE A 566 -9.15 25.00 -29.37
N LYS A 567 -9.92 25.60 -30.28
CA LYS A 567 -9.36 26.39 -31.37
C LYS A 567 -8.65 27.61 -30.79
N GLY A 568 -7.43 27.88 -31.26
CA GLY A 568 -6.62 29.00 -30.78
C GLY A 568 -5.76 28.71 -29.54
N LEU A 569 -5.63 27.44 -29.13
CA LEU A 569 -4.64 27.05 -28.13
C LEU A 569 -3.22 27.26 -28.68
N GLU A 570 -2.39 28.01 -27.97
CA GLU A 570 -1.01 28.31 -28.31
C GLU A 570 -0.08 27.79 -27.19
N VAL A 571 1.01 27.13 -27.56
CA VAL A 571 2.09 26.79 -26.62
C VAL A 571 3.12 27.92 -26.68
N LEU A 572 3.21 28.71 -25.61
CA LEU A 572 4.11 29.86 -25.55
C LEU A 572 5.51 29.45 -25.09
N LEU A 573 5.62 28.54 -24.13
CA LEU A 573 6.91 28.02 -23.68
C LEU A 573 6.76 26.55 -23.26
N ALA A 574 7.62 25.68 -23.80
CA ALA A 574 7.73 24.29 -23.39
C ALA A 574 9.21 23.88 -23.42
N ASP A 575 9.97 24.41 -22.45
CA ASP A 575 11.40 24.12 -22.30
C ASP A 575 11.61 23.27 -21.05
N SER A 576 11.96 21.99 -21.24
CA SER A 576 12.17 21.04 -20.15
C SER A 576 13.38 21.39 -19.28
N LYS A 577 14.29 22.26 -19.74
CA LYS A 577 15.41 22.76 -18.93
C LYS A 577 14.97 23.84 -17.94
N PHE A 578 13.84 24.49 -18.23
CA PHE A 578 13.26 25.55 -17.43
C PHE A 578 11.76 25.35 -17.16
N PRO A 579 11.37 24.28 -16.44
CA PRO A 579 9.99 24.08 -16.03
C PRO A 579 9.43 25.32 -15.33
N VAL A 580 8.29 25.80 -15.82
CA VAL A 580 7.58 26.95 -15.26
C VAL A 580 6.67 26.52 -14.12
N TYR A 581 6.76 27.23 -13.01
CA TYR A 581 5.92 27.02 -11.83
C TYR A 581 4.84 28.09 -11.67
N ALA A 582 5.12 29.31 -12.11
CA ALA A 582 4.19 30.40 -12.02
C ALA A 582 4.33 31.36 -13.19
N LEU A 583 3.23 32.04 -13.49
CA LEU A 583 3.13 33.05 -14.52
C LEU A 583 2.63 34.35 -13.90
N TRP A 584 3.20 35.46 -14.35
CA TRP A 584 2.73 36.80 -14.05
C TRP A 584 2.74 37.63 -15.33
N LYS A 585 1.72 38.48 -15.52
CA LYS A 585 1.64 39.37 -16.67
C LYS A 585 1.03 40.71 -16.31
N LYS A 586 1.68 41.80 -16.71
CA LYS A 586 1.12 43.15 -16.63
C LYS A 586 1.38 43.85 -17.95
N ASP A 587 0.30 44.21 -18.65
CA ASP A 587 0.38 44.77 -20.00
C ASP A 587 1.23 43.88 -20.92
N SER A 588 2.30 44.39 -21.52
CA SER A 588 3.22 43.61 -22.37
C SER A 588 4.31 42.85 -21.60
N ASP A 589 4.49 43.10 -20.30
CA ASP A 589 5.50 42.42 -19.48
C ASP A 589 4.97 41.05 -19.05
N VAL A 590 5.59 39.98 -19.55
CA VAL A 590 5.28 38.60 -19.18
C VAL A 590 6.50 38.03 -18.47
N ARG A 591 6.30 37.55 -17.25
CA ARG A 591 7.34 36.93 -16.45
C ARG A 591 6.91 35.54 -16.02
N VAL A 592 7.86 34.63 -16.01
CA VAL A 592 7.68 33.24 -15.60
C VAL A 592 8.66 32.90 -14.50
N PHE A 593 8.20 32.15 -13.51
CA PHE A 593 9.04 31.63 -12.45
C PHE A 593 9.46 30.22 -12.80
N VAL A 594 10.76 29.98 -12.91
CA VAL A 594 11.32 28.72 -13.43
C VAL A 594 12.36 28.12 -12.49
N THR A 595 12.57 26.80 -12.59
CA THR A 595 13.79 26.13 -12.11
C THR A 595 14.73 25.86 -13.27
N ASP A 596 16.02 26.14 -13.10
CA ASP A 596 17.08 25.68 -14.00
C ASP A 596 17.47 24.24 -13.60
N VAL A 597 16.97 23.27 -14.36
CA VAL A 597 17.12 21.84 -14.02
C VAL A 597 18.60 21.43 -14.03
N SER A 598 19.39 21.94 -14.98
CA SER A 598 20.81 21.62 -15.05
C SER A 598 21.60 22.19 -13.86
N LEU A 599 21.24 23.40 -13.41
CA LEU A 599 21.82 23.97 -12.19
C LEU A 599 21.37 23.20 -10.94
N ALA A 600 20.09 22.81 -10.86
CA ALA A 600 19.57 22.03 -9.75
C ALA A 600 20.27 20.65 -9.62
N GLU A 601 20.48 19.95 -10.74
CA GLU A 601 21.23 18.69 -10.79
C GLU A 601 22.69 18.88 -10.38
N SER A 602 23.35 19.95 -10.84
CA SER A 602 24.72 20.28 -10.45
C SER A 602 24.83 20.56 -8.95
N ILE A 603 23.88 21.30 -8.36
CA ILE A 603 23.82 21.55 -6.90
C ILE A 603 23.61 20.23 -6.15
N ALA A 604 22.69 19.38 -6.60
CA ALA A 604 22.41 18.10 -5.96
C ALA A 604 23.62 17.16 -5.99
N SER A 605 24.35 17.11 -7.11
CA SER A 605 25.58 16.33 -7.24
C SER A 605 26.67 16.83 -6.28
N ASP A 606 26.93 18.15 -6.24
CA ASP A 606 27.92 18.75 -5.34
C ASP A 606 27.57 18.50 -3.86
N LEU A 607 26.29 18.60 -3.48
CA LEU A 607 25.84 18.25 -2.14
C LEU A 607 26.05 16.77 -1.83
N ALA A 608 25.73 15.86 -2.77
CA ALA A 608 25.91 14.43 -2.57
C ALA A 608 27.40 14.05 -2.43
N ASP A 609 28.28 14.66 -3.22
CA ASP A 609 29.73 14.45 -3.14
C ASP A 609 30.27 14.91 -1.78
N LYS A 610 29.84 16.08 -1.32
CA LYS A 610 30.17 16.63 0.00
C LYS A 610 29.62 15.76 1.15
N GLU A 611 28.38 15.29 1.04
CA GLU A 611 27.79 14.40 2.05
C GLU A 611 28.50 13.04 2.11
N ARG A 612 28.91 12.47 0.97
CA ARG A 612 29.74 11.26 0.94
C ARG A 612 31.10 11.49 1.61
N ALA A 613 31.75 12.62 1.33
CA ALA A 613 33.02 12.97 1.97
C ALA A 613 32.88 13.14 3.50
N ASP A 614 31.82 13.80 3.98
CA ASP A 614 31.57 13.96 5.43
C ASP A 614 31.24 12.62 6.13
N ASN A 615 30.59 11.69 5.41
CA ASN A 615 30.21 10.38 5.96
C ASN A 615 31.36 9.35 5.93
N ALA A 616 32.43 9.58 5.16
CA ALA A 616 33.56 8.66 5.04
C ALA A 616 34.43 8.58 6.30
N VAL A 617 34.24 9.49 7.27
CA VAL A 617 34.93 9.46 8.56
C VAL A 617 34.20 8.48 9.49
N GLU A 618 34.84 7.34 9.78
CA GLU A 618 34.36 6.32 10.73
C GLU A 618 34.20 6.92 12.13
N LEU A 619 33.07 6.58 12.79
CA LEU A 619 32.74 7.04 14.14
C LEU A 619 32.92 5.92 15.19
N ASP A 620 33.27 4.71 14.75
CA ASP A 620 33.21 3.49 15.55
C ASP A 620 34.31 3.42 16.63
N ASP A 621 35.37 4.22 16.47
CA ASP A 621 36.48 4.34 17.43
C ASP A 621 36.26 5.45 18.48
N LEU A 622 35.16 6.21 18.39
CA LEU A 622 34.82 7.29 19.31
C LEU A 622 33.90 6.79 20.43
N ASP A 623 33.98 7.42 21.61
CA ASP A 623 32.94 7.21 22.62
C ASP A 623 31.59 7.78 22.15
N GLU A 624 30.50 7.29 22.75
CA GLU A 624 29.13 7.61 22.31
C GLU A 624 28.81 9.12 22.39
N GLU A 625 29.43 9.85 23.34
CA GLU A 625 29.22 11.29 23.50
C GLU A 625 29.89 12.08 22.35
N GLU A 626 31.13 11.74 22.02
CA GLU A 626 31.86 12.36 20.92
C GLU A 626 31.26 11.97 19.56
N ALA A 627 30.84 10.72 19.39
CA ALA A 627 30.09 10.28 18.23
C ALA A 627 28.78 11.07 18.07
N ALA A 628 28.04 11.33 19.16
CA ALA A 628 26.83 12.14 19.13
C ALA A 628 27.10 13.62 18.75
N LYS A 629 28.17 14.22 19.29
CA LYS A 629 28.59 15.59 18.92
C LYS A 629 28.96 15.68 17.44
N GLN A 630 29.73 14.73 16.92
CA GLN A 630 30.08 14.70 15.50
C GLN A 630 28.87 14.45 14.60
N ARG A 631 27.94 13.57 14.98
CA ARG A 631 26.67 13.38 14.25
C ARG A 631 25.87 14.69 14.19
N THR A 632 25.80 15.42 15.30
CA THR A 632 25.11 16.72 15.37
C THR A 632 25.78 17.76 14.48
N ALA A 633 27.10 17.92 14.58
CA ALA A 633 27.85 18.87 13.75
C ALA A 633 27.76 18.54 12.24
N ARG A 634 27.80 17.25 11.87
CA ARG A 634 27.57 16.79 10.49
C ARG A 634 26.17 17.16 10.01
N TYR A 635 25.15 16.94 10.84
CA TYR A 635 23.78 17.32 10.50
C TYR A 635 23.64 18.83 10.29
N GLU A 636 24.17 19.65 11.21
CA GLU A 636 24.15 21.12 11.10
C GLU A 636 24.89 21.63 9.86
N LEU A 637 26.04 21.05 9.52
CA LEU A 637 26.80 21.40 8.32
C LEU A 637 26.04 21.05 7.04
N LYS A 638 25.40 19.86 6.99
CA LYS A 638 24.54 19.45 5.87
C LYS A 638 23.39 20.42 5.69
N GLU A 639 22.72 20.79 6.78
CA GLU A 639 21.61 21.73 6.74
C GLU A 639 22.05 23.14 6.32
N LYS A 640 23.20 23.61 6.82
CA LYS A 640 23.80 24.88 6.38
C LYS A 640 24.10 24.90 4.88
N ARG A 641 24.73 23.85 4.34
CA ARG A 641 25.04 23.75 2.89
C ARG A 641 23.76 23.69 2.05
N ARG A 642 22.74 22.99 2.52
CA ARG A 642 21.42 22.96 1.88
C ARG A 642 20.82 24.37 1.85
N LEU A 643 20.81 25.09 2.97
CA LEU A 643 20.32 26.47 3.04
C LEU A 643 21.10 27.43 2.13
N GLU A 644 22.43 27.32 2.08
CA GLU A 644 23.28 28.18 1.24
C GLU A 644 23.04 27.98 -0.26
N THR A 645 22.66 26.77 -0.68
CA THR A 645 22.42 26.40 -2.08
C THR A 645 20.96 26.46 -2.48
N SER A 646 20.05 26.53 -1.51
CA SER A 646 18.63 26.43 -1.77
C SER A 646 18.09 27.61 -2.58
N GLY A 647 17.30 27.29 -3.60
CA GLY A 647 16.68 28.22 -4.53
C GLY A 647 17.62 28.96 -5.48
N ARG A 648 18.93 28.64 -5.51
CA ARG A 648 19.85 29.21 -6.53
C ARG A 648 19.49 28.83 -7.95
N ASP A 649 18.82 27.69 -8.13
CA ASP A 649 18.29 27.23 -9.40
C ASP A 649 16.97 27.91 -9.78
N LEU A 650 16.35 28.66 -8.87
CA LEU A 650 15.06 29.31 -9.09
C LEU A 650 15.26 30.76 -9.55
N SER A 651 14.50 31.19 -10.56
CA SER A 651 14.53 32.59 -11.00
C SER A 651 13.23 33.02 -11.66
N TRP A 652 12.89 34.29 -11.50
CA TRP A 652 11.95 34.97 -12.37
C TRP A 652 12.67 35.35 -13.67
N ARG A 653 12.05 35.09 -14.81
CA ARG A 653 12.60 35.45 -16.14
C ARG A 653 11.53 36.08 -17.01
N THR A 654 11.93 37.00 -17.89
CA THR A 654 11.01 37.53 -18.90
C THR A 654 10.69 36.47 -19.95
N LEU A 655 9.49 36.52 -20.53
CA LEU A 655 9.07 35.65 -21.64
C LEU A 655 8.75 36.52 -22.85
N GLN A 656 9.50 36.35 -23.94
CA GLN A 656 9.30 37.11 -25.18
C GLN A 656 9.41 36.18 -26.39
N ASN A 657 8.43 36.25 -27.30
CA ASN A 657 8.40 35.46 -28.54
C ASN A 657 8.64 33.95 -28.31
N GLY A 658 8.05 33.43 -27.24
CA GLY A 658 8.16 32.04 -26.82
C GLY A 658 9.54 31.58 -26.35
N LYS A 659 10.41 32.53 -25.97
CA LYS A 659 11.73 32.26 -25.41
C LYS A 659 11.90 32.93 -24.06
N LEU A 660 12.62 32.26 -23.17
CA LEU A 660 13.06 32.83 -21.91
C LEU A 660 14.10 33.92 -22.17
N GLY A 661 13.86 35.09 -21.60
CA GLY A 661 14.77 36.23 -21.60
C GLY A 661 15.65 36.26 -20.35
N ALA A 662 16.07 37.48 -19.99
CA ALA A 662 16.92 37.72 -18.83
C ALA A 662 16.20 37.44 -17.50
N VAL A 663 17.00 37.19 -16.46
CA VAL A 663 16.51 37.15 -15.08
C VAL A 663 15.90 38.51 -14.72
N ALA A 664 14.71 38.47 -14.14
CA ALA A 664 13.93 39.61 -13.71
C ALA A 664 13.73 39.56 -12.19
N GLY A 665 13.39 40.71 -11.59
CA GLY A 665 12.95 40.76 -10.20
C GLY A 665 11.60 40.05 -10.03
N GLU A 666 11.38 39.52 -8.82
CA GLU A 666 10.09 38.99 -8.39
C GLU A 666 9.00 40.08 -8.52
N PRO A 667 7.85 39.78 -9.17
CA PRO A 667 6.78 40.76 -9.31
C PRO A 667 6.12 41.12 -7.96
N ASP A 668 5.63 42.34 -7.84
CA ASP A 668 4.88 42.78 -6.66
C ASP A 668 3.67 41.87 -6.40
N GLY A 669 3.50 41.47 -5.13
CA GLY A 669 2.41 40.58 -4.71
C GLY A 669 2.68 39.09 -4.92
N LEU A 670 3.86 38.70 -5.40
CA LEU A 670 4.33 37.32 -5.44
C LEU A 670 5.51 37.16 -4.48
N PHE A 671 5.51 36.07 -3.71
CA PHE A 671 6.55 35.74 -2.72
C PHE A 671 7.02 34.28 -2.87
N LEU A 672 7.06 33.81 -4.11
CA LEU A 672 7.36 32.43 -4.48
C LEU A 672 8.81 32.07 -4.28
N LEU A 673 9.73 32.98 -4.64
CA LEU A 673 11.16 32.70 -4.54
C LEU A 673 11.50 32.39 -3.08
N ARG A 674 11.03 33.22 -2.15
CA ARG A 674 11.22 33.03 -0.71
C ARG A 674 10.56 31.75 -0.18
N ALA A 675 9.35 31.42 -0.65
CA ALA A 675 8.65 30.21 -0.24
C ALA A 675 9.45 28.94 -0.60
N LEU A 676 9.99 28.93 -1.82
CA LEU A 676 10.61 27.75 -2.41
C LEU A 676 12.11 27.61 -2.11
N THR A 677 12.81 28.72 -1.82
CA THR A 677 14.18 28.70 -1.30
C THR A 677 14.28 28.02 0.07
N ALA A 678 13.19 27.83 0.79
CA ALA A 678 13.22 27.05 2.04
C ALA A 678 13.13 25.53 1.81
N MET A 679 13.01 25.07 0.56
CA MET A 679 12.67 23.68 0.22
C MET A 679 13.70 23.01 -0.68
N LEU A 680 13.93 21.72 -0.41
CA LEU A 680 14.77 20.88 -1.26
C LEU A 680 14.16 20.74 -2.65
N PRO A 681 14.98 20.77 -3.73
CA PRO A 681 14.50 20.76 -5.11
C PRO A 681 13.44 19.71 -5.43
N HIS A 682 13.60 18.47 -4.94
CA HIS A 682 12.69 17.36 -5.23
C HIS A 682 11.32 17.49 -4.55
N TYR A 683 11.19 18.24 -3.46
CA TYR A 683 9.89 18.49 -2.81
C TYR A 683 9.14 19.67 -3.42
N ARG A 684 9.79 20.51 -4.24
CA ARG A 684 9.17 21.74 -4.76
C ARG A 684 7.95 21.50 -5.65
N PRO A 685 7.92 20.51 -6.57
CA PRO A 685 6.73 20.22 -7.35
C PRO A 685 5.54 19.83 -6.48
N ASP A 686 5.77 19.04 -5.43
CA ASP A 686 4.72 18.61 -4.49
C ASP A 686 4.31 19.75 -3.55
N PHE A 687 5.26 20.58 -3.14
CA PHE A 687 4.98 21.77 -2.33
C PHE A 687 4.15 22.80 -3.10
N LEU A 688 4.44 23.04 -4.38
CA LEU A 688 3.63 23.91 -5.25
C LEU A 688 2.24 23.34 -5.55
N LYS A 689 2.05 22.03 -5.40
CA LYS A 689 0.73 21.40 -5.44
C LYS A 689 0.02 21.46 -4.09
N SER A 690 0.76 21.72 -3.01
CA SER A 690 0.20 21.78 -1.65
C SER A 690 -0.24 23.20 -1.27
N GLN A 691 -1.28 23.31 -0.46
CA GLN A 691 -1.71 24.57 0.18
C GLN A 691 -0.66 25.19 1.12
N MET A 692 0.50 24.55 1.32
CA MET A 692 1.59 25.12 2.11
C MET A 692 2.17 26.41 1.49
N VAL A 693 1.75 26.86 0.32
CA VAL A 693 2.22 28.15 -0.22
C VAL A 693 1.42 29.36 0.32
N THR A 694 0.31 29.13 1.04
CA THR A 694 -0.46 30.19 1.73
C THR A 694 0.36 30.93 2.80
N PHE A 695 1.55 30.44 3.16
CA PHE A 695 2.44 31.00 4.18
C PHE A 695 2.97 32.42 3.92
N LEU A 696 2.84 32.98 2.70
CA LEU A 696 3.47 34.28 2.39
C LEU A 696 2.57 35.31 1.69
N ALA A 697 1.36 34.95 1.23
CA ALA A 697 0.51 35.87 0.48
C ALA A 697 0.01 37.07 1.31
N ASN A 698 -0.22 36.90 2.62
CA ASN A 698 -0.87 37.92 3.47
C ASN A 698 0.08 38.66 4.44
N GLY A 699 1.39 38.54 4.22
CA GLY A 699 2.42 39.30 4.93
C GLY A 699 3.06 38.52 6.06
N ASP A 700 4.35 38.21 5.90
CA ASP A 700 5.34 37.76 6.88
C ASP A 700 4.97 36.66 7.90
N VAL A 701 3.71 36.25 8.09
CA VAL A 701 3.30 35.38 9.20
C VAL A 701 3.05 33.96 8.70
N TYR A 702 3.76 33.00 9.28
CA TYR A 702 3.62 31.58 8.96
C TYR A 702 3.57 30.72 10.22
N ALA A 703 3.12 29.47 10.07
CA ALA A 703 3.10 28.47 11.11
C ALA A 703 4.09 27.37 10.74
N ASN A 704 4.86 26.89 11.71
CA ASN A 704 5.78 25.77 11.51
C ASN A 704 5.54 24.74 12.60
N ARG A 705 5.03 23.56 12.20
CA ARG A 705 4.75 22.44 13.09
C ARG A 705 6.03 21.87 13.71
N TYR A 706 7.13 21.80 12.96
CA TYR A 706 8.42 21.29 13.45
C TYR A 706 9.04 22.24 14.48
N SER A 707 9.04 23.54 14.20
CA SER A 707 9.54 24.56 15.13
C SER A 707 8.54 24.97 16.20
N ARG A 708 7.35 24.35 16.22
CA ARG A 708 6.23 24.57 17.15
C ARG A 708 5.93 26.05 17.40
N GLY A 709 5.49 26.78 16.37
CA GLY A 709 4.96 28.12 16.58
C GLY A 709 4.39 28.84 15.36
N ILE A 710 3.91 30.05 15.61
CA ILE A 710 3.61 31.08 14.61
C ILE A 710 4.77 32.09 14.62
N PHE A 711 5.25 32.46 13.44
CA PHE A 711 6.44 33.25 13.22
C PHE A 711 6.15 34.43 12.31
N ARG A 712 6.86 35.55 12.49
CA ARG A 712 6.93 36.68 11.56
C ARG A 712 8.29 36.67 10.87
N ALA A 713 8.29 36.53 9.56
CA ALA A 713 9.44 36.59 8.69
C ALA A 713 9.92 38.05 8.58
N ARG A 714 11.23 38.30 8.70
CA ARG A 714 11.83 39.64 8.52
C ARG A 714 12.55 39.72 7.18
N GLN A 715 12.76 40.92 6.66
CA GLN A 715 13.48 41.12 5.38
C GLN A 715 14.95 40.69 5.43
N ASP A 716 15.55 40.67 6.62
CA ASP A 716 16.93 40.21 6.88
C ASP A 716 17.06 38.66 6.97
N GLY A 717 15.94 37.94 6.90
CA GLY A 717 15.90 36.47 6.94
C GLY A 717 15.65 35.85 8.32
N GLU A 718 15.75 36.61 9.42
CA GLU A 718 15.50 36.07 10.76
C GLU A 718 14.00 36.11 11.12
N ALA A 719 13.40 34.94 11.33
CA ALA A 719 12.00 34.87 11.74
C ALA A 719 11.83 35.12 13.26
N THR A 720 10.95 36.03 13.63
CA THR A 720 10.59 36.29 15.03
C THR A 720 9.39 35.45 15.42
N ARG A 721 9.53 34.57 16.44
CA ARG A 721 8.40 33.79 16.95
C ARG A 721 7.39 34.72 17.63
N ILE A 722 6.15 34.72 17.15
CA ILE A 722 5.03 35.46 17.73
C ILE A 722 4.40 34.64 18.86
N ARG A 723 4.25 33.32 18.64
CA ARG A 723 3.58 32.41 19.57
C ARG A 723 4.16 31.00 19.44
N ALA A 724 4.33 30.29 20.57
CA ALA A 724 4.72 28.88 20.59
C ALA A 724 3.50 27.95 20.60
N GLY A 725 3.58 26.80 19.95
CA GLY A 725 2.52 25.79 19.85
C GLY A 725 2.47 25.08 18.49
N ASN A 726 1.68 24.02 18.39
CA ASN A 726 1.51 23.28 17.13
C ASN A 726 0.41 23.93 16.31
N TYR A 727 0.76 24.81 15.37
CA TYR A 727 -0.20 25.49 14.50
C TYR A 727 -0.08 25.06 13.04
N ASP A 728 -1.15 25.22 12.29
CA ASP A 728 -1.25 24.99 10.85
C ASP A 728 -2.25 25.93 10.18
N ASN A 729 -2.11 26.12 8.86
CA ASN A 729 -2.98 26.97 8.01
C ASN A 729 -3.25 28.38 8.58
N PRO A 730 -2.23 29.21 8.82
CA PRO A 730 -2.41 30.57 9.32
C PRO A 730 -2.99 31.49 8.24
N VAL A 731 -4.00 32.28 8.60
CA VAL A 731 -4.62 33.31 7.76
C VAL A 731 -4.59 34.65 8.49
N VAL A 732 -3.87 35.64 7.94
CA VAL A 732 -3.76 36.99 8.51
C VAL A 732 -4.98 37.83 8.10
N SER A 733 -5.53 38.61 9.02
CA SER A 733 -6.61 39.56 8.75
C SER A 733 -6.14 40.74 7.90
N GLY A 734 -7.06 41.39 7.16
CA GLY A 734 -6.71 42.50 6.26
C GLY A 734 -6.10 43.72 6.95
N ASP A 735 -6.41 43.93 8.24
CA ASP A 735 -5.79 44.96 9.08
C ASP A 735 -4.43 44.55 9.66
N LYS A 736 -3.99 43.31 9.40
CA LYS A 736 -2.74 42.68 9.87
C LYS A 736 -2.58 42.65 11.39
N ASN A 737 -3.68 42.79 12.13
CA ASN A 737 -3.66 42.75 13.60
C ASN A 737 -3.91 41.35 14.15
N TRP A 738 -4.43 40.43 13.34
CA TRP A 738 -4.78 39.08 13.77
C TRP A 738 -4.28 38.03 12.79
N VAL A 739 -3.98 36.85 13.31
CA VAL A 739 -3.82 35.62 12.53
C VAL A 739 -4.77 34.57 13.08
N VAL A 740 -5.48 33.89 12.20
CA VAL A 740 -6.35 32.75 12.51
C VAL A 740 -5.63 31.49 12.08
N ALA A 741 -5.51 30.48 12.94
CA ALA A 741 -4.80 29.24 12.62
C ALA A 741 -5.43 28.04 13.32
N THR A 742 -5.25 26.87 12.72
CA THR A 742 -5.58 25.59 13.34
C THR A 742 -4.51 25.23 14.35
N LYS A 743 -4.89 24.91 15.59
CA LYS A 743 -3.97 24.47 16.65
C LYS A 743 -4.24 23.01 16.99
N PHE A 744 -3.17 22.25 17.16
CA PHE A 744 -3.22 20.86 17.61
C PHE A 744 -2.91 20.81 19.11
N THR A 745 -3.77 20.15 19.88
CA THR A 745 -3.52 19.85 21.29
C THR A 745 -2.51 18.69 21.41
N ASP A 746 -2.06 18.41 22.63
CA ASP A 746 -1.20 17.24 22.92
C ASP A 746 -1.91 15.90 22.63
N SER A 747 -3.25 15.91 22.53
CA SER A 747 -4.08 14.77 22.11
C SER A 747 -4.37 14.75 20.61
N GLU A 748 -3.66 15.55 19.81
CA GLU A 748 -3.86 15.74 18.35
C GLU A 748 -5.27 16.27 17.98
N GLN A 749 -6.03 16.79 18.95
CA GLN A 749 -7.32 17.41 18.68
C GLN A 749 -7.10 18.77 18.00
N GLN A 750 -7.82 19.01 16.92
CA GLN A 750 -7.77 20.29 16.20
C GLN A 750 -8.72 21.30 16.85
N MET A 751 -8.24 22.52 17.05
CA MET A 751 -9.07 23.66 17.45
C MET A 751 -8.71 24.90 16.63
N MET A 752 -9.69 25.74 16.35
CA MET A 752 -9.44 27.02 15.70
C MET A 752 -9.01 28.06 16.73
N THR A 753 -7.94 28.79 16.44
CA THR A 753 -7.38 29.83 17.32
C THR A 753 -7.14 31.11 16.55
N ARG A 754 -7.25 32.25 17.25
CA ARG A 754 -6.89 33.57 16.73
C ARG A 754 -5.83 34.19 17.64
N VAL A 755 -4.74 34.67 17.04
CA VAL A 755 -3.61 35.28 17.75
C VAL A 755 -3.52 36.74 17.35
N ASN A 756 -3.51 37.62 18.34
CA ASN A 756 -3.30 39.04 18.12
C ASN A 756 -1.81 39.28 17.82
N LEU A 757 -1.52 39.78 16.63
CA LEU A 757 -0.17 39.93 16.10
C LEU A 757 0.63 41.08 16.74
N GLN A 758 -0.03 41.96 17.49
CA GLN A 758 0.63 43.03 18.24
C GLN A 758 1.03 42.58 19.65
N THR A 759 0.18 41.78 20.31
CA THR A 759 0.35 41.39 21.72
C THR A 759 0.83 39.95 21.91
N GLY A 760 0.79 39.11 20.88
CA GLY A 760 1.08 37.68 20.95
C GLY A 760 0.04 36.89 21.76
N LYS A 761 -1.08 37.51 22.17
CA LYS A 761 -2.15 36.86 22.91
C LYS A 761 -2.98 35.97 22.00
N GLU A 762 -3.19 34.73 22.43
CA GLU A 762 -4.00 33.72 21.75
C GLU A 762 -5.39 33.66 22.38
N PHE A 763 -6.40 33.48 21.53
CA PHE A 763 -7.79 33.32 21.91
C PHE A 763 -8.36 32.10 21.17
N PRO A 764 -8.94 31.12 21.86
CA PRO A 764 -9.64 30.02 21.19
C PRO A 764 -10.91 30.56 20.52
N VAL A 765 -11.27 29.97 19.38
CA VAL A 765 -12.59 30.18 18.77
C VAL A 765 -13.53 29.12 19.35
N THR A 766 -14.57 29.55 20.05
CA THR A 766 -15.51 28.66 20.75
C THR A 766 -16.44 27.98 19.75
N GLU A 767 -15.94 26.94 19.07
CA GLU A 767 -16.76 25.96 18.36
C GLU A 767 -16.29 24.54 18.72
N PRO A 768 -17.13 23.74 19.39
CA PRO A 768 -16.84 22.32 19.56
C PRO A 768 -16.92 21.61 18.20
N SER A 769 -15.85 20.90 17.84
CA SER A 769 -15.80 20.10 16.64
C SER A 769 -15.03 18.81 16.90
N ASP A 770 -15.70 17.68 16.71
CA ASP A 770 -15.07 16.35 16.59
C ASP A 770 -14.52 16.14 15.16
N GLU A 771 -14.71 17.13 14.28
CA GLU A 771 -14.28 17.12 12.88
C GLU A 771 -13.10 18.08 12.68
N SER A 772 -12.35 17.89 11.59
CA SER A 772 -11.23 18.77 11.26
C SER A 772 -11.70 20.19 10.97
N ILE A 773 -10.92 21.18 11.39
CA ILE A 773 -11.22 22.59 11.22
C ILE A 773 -10.01 23.32 10.67
N GLN A 774 -10.18 24.12 9.63
CA GLN A 774 -9.09 24.79 8.92
C GLN A 774 -9.46 26.22 8.54
N ALA A 775 -8.49 27.14 8.61
CA ALA A 775 -8.65 28.49 8.07
C ALA A 775 -8.22 28.47 6.60
N ILE A 776 -9.02 29.09 5.73
CA ILE A 776 -8.86 29.00 4.28
C ILE A 776 -8.29 30.30 3.70
N ALA A 777 -8.99 31.42 3.86
CA ALA A 777 -8.60 32.69 3.27
C ALA A 777 -9.20 33.89 4.01
N TYR A 778 -8.54 35.05 3.95
CA TYR A 778 -9.16 36.32 4.34
C TYR A 778 -9.94 36.88 3.16
N LEU A 779 -11.14 37.40 3.43
CA LEU A 779 -12.09 37.87 2.42
C LEU A 779 -12.31 39.38 2.60
N PRO A 780 -11.61 40.24 1.83
CA PRO A 780 -11.72 41.69 1.93
C PRO A 780 -13.16 42.22 1.82
N ALA A 781 -14.00 41.61 0.96
CA ALA A 781 -15.38 42.03 0.75
C ALA A 781 -16.28 41.82 1.99
N HIS A 782 -15.85 40.94 2.91
CA HIS A 782 -16.56 40.65 4.16
C HIS A 782 -15.83 41.15 5.40
N GLY A 783 -14.52 41.42 5.30
CA GLY A 783 -13.68 41.73 6.46
C GLY A 783 -13.53 40.55 7.42
N ARG A 784 -13.58 39.32 6.91
CA ARG A 784 -13.67 38.07 7.71
C ARG A 784 -12.75 36.98 7.15
N VAL A 785 -12.42 36.01 7.99
CA VAL A 785 -11.67 34.80 7.60
C VAL A 785 -12.65 33.67 7.27
N LEU A 786 -12.51 33.06 6.10
CA LEU A 786 -13.22 31.84 5.75
C LEU A 786 -12.61 30.65 6.50
N ILE A 787 -13.43 29.89 7.21
CA ILE A 787 -13.04 28.63 7.85
C ILE A 787 -13.86 27.47 7.30
N HIS A 788 -13.26 26.29 7.22
CA HIS A 788 -13.87 25.04 6.79
C HIS A 788 -13.89 24.04 7.95
N ARG A 789 -15.01 23.34 8.11
CA ARG A 789 -15.21 22.25 9.07
C ARG A 789 -15.70 21.01 8.33
N GLY A 790 -15.03 19.88 8.51
CA GLY A 790 -15.45 18.62 7.89
C GLY A 790 -14.35 17.56 7.99
N PRO A 791 -14.49 16.40 7.33
CA PRO A 791 -13.35 15.51 7.14
C PRO A 791 -12.20 16.30 6.51
N VAL A 792 -10.96 16.09 7.00
CA VAL A 792 -9.77 16.70 6.43
C VAL A 792 -9.87 16.42 4.93
N ARG A 793 -9.85 17.46 4.09
CA ARG A 793 -9.57 17.26 2.67
C ARG A 793 -8.14 16.72 2.61
N ARG A 794 -7.96 15.41 2.80
CA ARG A 794 -6.67 14.78 2.55
C ARG A 794 -6.34 15.06 1.09
N ARG A 795 -5.04 15.27 0.85
CA ARG A 795 -4.34 15.53 -0.42
C ARG A 795 -4.82 14.72 -1.64
N ASP A 796 -5.63 13.69 -1.42
CA ASP A 796 -6.10 12.72 -2.40
C ASP A 796 -7.07 13.30 -3.45
N LEU A 797 -7.60 14.52 -3.26
CA LEU A 797 -8.35 15.23 -4.32
C LEU A 797 -7.45 16.05 -5.27
N GLU A 798 -6.20 16.33 -4.91
CA GLU A 798 -5.29 17.21 -5.68
C GLU A 798 -4.35 16.44 -6.62
N ASN A 799 -4.18 15.13 -6.40
CA ASN A 799 -3.61 14.26 -7.42
C ASN A 799 -4.76 13.61 -8.20
N PRO A 800 -5.14 14.10 -9.40
CA PRO A 800 -6.17 13.46 -10.21
C PRO A 800 -5.81 12.02 -10.64
N ASN A 801 -4.57 11.57 -10.41
CA ASN A 801 -4.15 10.19 -10.56
C ASN A 801 -4.20 9.38 -9.26
N ALA A 802 -4.32 10.00 -8.09
CA ALA A 802 -4.71 9.32 -6.87
C ALA A 802 -6.23 9.43 -6.81
N GLU A 803 -6.95 8.44 -7.36
CA GLU A 803 -8.28 8.21 -6.79
C GLU A 803 -8.07 8.00 -5.31
N THR A 804 -8.99 8.57 -4.51
CA THR A 804 -9.06 8.37 -3.07
C THR A 804 -8.79 6.91 -2.77
N HIS A 805 -7.55 6.58 -2.40
CA HIS A 805 -7.34 5.49 -1.49
C HIS A 805 -8.02 5.98 -0.24
N GLU A 806 -9.31 5.63 -0.10
CA GLU A 806 -9.85 5.33 1.21
C GLU A 806 -8.84 4.35 1.79
N LEU A 807 -7.81 4.90 2.45
CA LEU A 807 -7.06 4.19 3.44
C LEU A 807 -8.10 3.89 4.49
N GLU A 808 -8.84 2.80 4.26
CA GLU A 808 -9.47 2.00 5.28
C GLU A 808 -8.35 1.74 6.28
N SER A 809 -8.21 2.66 7.23
CA SER A 809 -7.50 2.38 8.46
C SER A 809 -8.26 1.18 9.02
N PRO A 810 -7.63 0.00 9.13
CA PRO A 810 -8.33 -1.19 9.60
C PRO A 810 -8.84 -0.87 11.00
N GLY A 811 -10.16 -0.70 11.16
CA GLY A 811 -10.77 -0.42 12.47
C GLY A 811 -11.85 0.67 12.52
N LEU A 812 -12.13 1.43 11.44
CA LEU A 812 -13.17 2.48 11.46
C LEU A 812 -14.20 2.32 10.32
N SER A 813 -14.62 1.10 10.03
CA SER A 813 -15.75 0.83 9.13
C SER A 813 -17.07 0.95 9.90
N ALA A 814 -17.46 2.18 10.25
CA ALA A 814 -18.83 2.43 10.69
C ALA A 814 -19.76 2.43 9.47
N VAL A 815 -20.49 1.33 9.32
CA VAL A 815 -21.54 1.09 8.32
C VAL A 815 -22.57 2.24 8.33
N GLY A 816 -22.71 2.95 7.20
CA GLY A 816 -23.98 3.61 6.83
C GLY A 816 -24.07 5.14 6.90
N ALA A 817 -23.05 5.88 7.33
CA ALA A 817 -23.10 7.36 7.30
C ALA A 817 -22.40 7.91 6.04
N LEU A 818 -23.17 8.53 5.14
CA LEU A 818 -22.60 9.33 4.05
C LEU A 818 -21.59 10.35 4.63
N PRO A 819 -20.44 10.58 3.97
CA PRO A 819 -19.48 11.58 4.42
C PRO A 819 -20.20 12.92 4.61
N LYS A 820 -20.12 13.48 5.82
CA LYS A 820 -20.72 14.79 6.10
C LYS A 820 -20.09 15.81 5.15
N VAL A 821 -20.94 16.50 4.39
CA VAL A 821 -20.52 17.60 3.51
C VAL A 821 -19.87 18.67 4.39
N GLY A 822 -18.65 19.07 4.04
CA GLY A 822 -17.92 20.12 4.75
C GLY A 822 -18.73 21.42 4.85
N GLN A 823 -18.72 22.03 6.03
CA GLN A 823 -19.40 23.30 6.33
C GLN A 823 -18.41 24.45 6.27
N TYR A 824 -18.86 25.59 5.75
CA TYR A 824 -18.05 26.81 5.66
C TYR A 824 -18.66 27.92 6.51
N SER A 825 -17.79 28.69 7.16
CA SER A 825 -18.19 29.81 8.03
C SER A 825 -17.27 31.02 7.87
N LEU A 826 -17.77 32.21 8.17
CA LEU A 826 -16.99 33.44 8.30
C LEU A 826 -16.67 33.70 9.76
N LEU A 827 -15.39 33.82 10.08
CA LEU A 827 -14.85 34.17 11.38
C LEU A 827 -14.44 35.64 11.42
N ASP A 828 -14.93 36.37 12.42
CA ASP A 828 -14.37 37.64 12.84
C ASP A 828 -13.06 37.42 13.60
N ALA A 829 -11.93 37.86 13.06
CA ALA A 829 -10.66 37.66 13.75
C ALA A 829 -10.55 38.47 15.06
N ALA A 830 -11.23 39.62 15.15
CA ALA A 830 -11.19 40.50 16.32
C ALA A 830 -12.14 40.04 17.44
N THR A 831 -13.35 39.60 17.09
CA THR A 831 -14.37 39.19 18.10
C THR A 831 -14.43 37.69 18.34
N GLY A 832 -13.97 36.87 17.38
CA GLY A 832 -14.12 35.42 17.42
C GLY A 832 -15.50 34.92 16.97
N ALA A 833 -16.39 35.82 16.54
CA ALA A 833 -17.73 35.46 16.10
C ALA A 833 -17.70 34.70 14.77
N VAL A 834 -18.32 33.51 14.75
CA VAL A 834 -18.44 32.65 13.58
C VAL A 834 -19.86 32.73 13.01
N LYS A 835 -19.98 32.78 11.68
CA LYS A 835 -21.27 32.77 10.97
C LYS A 835 -21.24 31.77 9.83
N PRO A 836 -22.10 30.73 9.81
CA PRO A 836 -22.15 29.79 8.71
C PRO A 836 -22.59 30.47 7.41
N ILE A 837 -22.03 30.02 6.29
CA ILE A 837 -22.31 30.55 4.96
C ILE A 837 -22.48 29.42 3.94
N LYS A 838 -23.07 29.76 2.79
CA LYS A 838 -23.23 28.86 1.65
C LYS A 838 -22.74 29.57 0.39
N GLY A 839 -22.21 28.80 -0.55
CA GLY A 839 -21.68 29.31 -1.81
C GLY A 839 -20.70 28.34 -2.46
N GLU A 840 -20.04 28.83 -3.51
CA GLU A 840 -18.90 28.19 -4.15
C GLU A 840 -17.62 28.67 -3.46
N PHE A 841 -16.87 27.74 -2.85
CA PHE A 841 -15.66 28.05 -2.10
C PHE A 841 -14.41 27.41 -2.71
N ARG A 842 -14.54 26.56 -3.74
CA ARG A 842 -13.39 25.96 -4.44
C ARG A 842 -12.39 27.00 -4.95
N PRO A 843 -12.79 28.15 -5.52
CA PRO A 843 -11.87 29.22 -5.91
C PRO A 843 -10.93 29.70 -4.80
N LEU A 844 -11.41 29.69 -3.55
CA LEU A 844 -10.70 30.19 -2.38
C LEU A 844 -9.89 29.10 -1.65
N GLY A 845 -10.14 27.84 -1.98
CA GLY A 845 -9.41 26.70 -1.42
C GLY A 845 -8.10 26.41 -2.14
N ASP A 846 -7.83 27.00 -3.31
CA ASP A 846 -6.60 26.78 -4.09
C ASP A 846 -5.85 28.07 -4.53
N PRO A 847 -5.78 29.17 -3.74
CA PRO A 847 -4.83 30.24 -3.99
C PRO A 847 -3.46 29.82 -3.45
N ARG A 848 -2.66 29.11 -4.26
CA ARG A 848 -1.37 28.58 -3.81
C ARG A 848 -0.42 29.71 -3.44
N TYR A 849 -0.12 30.58 -4.40
CA TYR A 849 0.96 31.57 -4.25
C TYR A 849 0.59 33.01 -4.56
N ARG A 850 -0.67 33.26 -4.87
CA ARG A 850 -1.20 34.60 -5.14
C ARG A 850 -2.69 34.66 -4.83
N GLU A 851 -3.16 35.86 -4.52
CA GLU A 851 -4.58 36.16 -4.44
C GLU A 851 -5.27 35.95 -5.80
N LEU A 852 -6.60 35.81 -5.77
CA LEU A 852 -7.41 35.76 -7.00
C LEU A 852 -7.15 37.00 -7.85
N GLN A 853 -7.02 36.81 -9.16
CA GLN A 853 -6.70 37.92 -10.05
C GLN A 853 -7.90 38.86 -10.17
N PRO A 854 -7.78 40.18 -9.91
CA PRO A 854 -8.90 41.10 -10.07
C PRO A 854 -9.37 41.12 -11.54
N SER A 855 -10.68 41.23 -11.74
CA SER A 855 -11.29 41.43 -13.07
C SER A 855 -11.59 42.91 -13.33
N SER A 856 -11.95 43.26 -14.57
CA SER A 856 -12.48 44.60 -14.88
C SER A 856 -13.84 44.87 -14.22
N THR A 857 -14.54 43.82 -13.76
CA THR A 857 -15.81 43.93 -13.05
C THR A 857 -15.56 44.21 -11.57
N PRO A 858 -16.00 45.36 -11.02
CA PRO A 858 -15.77 45.69 -9.61
C PRO A 858 -16.31 44.62 -8.66
N GLY A 859 -15.46 44.16 -7.73
CA GLY A 859 -15.82 43.13 -6.74
C GLY A 859 -15.86 41.70 -7.28
N ALA A 860 -15.40 41.47 -8.51
CA ALA A 860 -15.19 40.14 -9.07
C ALA A 860 -13.73 39.89 -9.40
N ALA A 861 -13.30 38.64 -9.24
CA ALA A 861 -11.95 38.16 -9.54
C ALA A 861 -12.01 36.94 -10.47
N TRP A 862 -11.03 36.79 -11.33
CA TRP A 862 -10.86 35.58 -12.13
C TRP A 862 -10.41 34.42 -11.25
N ALA A 863 -11.07 33.28 -11.45
CA ALA A 863 -10.79 32.03 -10.75
C ALA A 863 -10.91 30.84 -11.68
N ALA A 864 -10.29 29.73 -11.27
CA ALA A 864 -10.40 28.44 -11.91
C ALA A 864 -10.99 27.42 -10.91
N VAL A 865 -11.87 26.56 -11.42
CA VAL A 865 -12.52 25.51 -10.63
C VAL A 865 -12.42 24.21 -11.40
N TYR A 866 -11.67 23.25 -10.87
CA TYR A 866 -11.65 21.90 -11.40
C TYR A 866 -12.83 21.09 -10.90
N ASP A 867 -13.51 20.43 -11.83
CA ASP A 867 -14.59 19.51 -11.57
C ASP A 867 -14.11 18.08 -11.81
N VAL A 868 -13.90 17.34 -10.72
CA VAL A 868 -13.38 15.96 -10.74
C VAL A 868 -14.27 15.02 -11.58
N PRO A 869 -15.61 15.02 -11.43
CA PRO A 869 -16.47 14.14 -12.22
C PRO A 869 -16.37 14.36 -13.73
N THR A 870 -16.31 15.62 -14.17
CA THR A 870 -16.22 15.94 -15.61
C THR A 870 -14.78 16.11 -16.12
N LYS A 871 -13.78 15.99 -15.24
CA LYS A 871 -12.35 16.22 -15.51
C LYS A 871 -12.09 17.52 -16.24
N THR A 872 -12.82 18.58 -15.89
CA THR A 872 -12.78 19.86 -16.61
C THR A 872 -12.45 20.99 -15.65
N THR A 873 -11.52 21.87 -16.04
CA THR A 873 -11.33 23.15 -15.35
C THR A 873 -12.20 24.21 -15.98
N THR A 874 -13.10 24.79 -15.20
CA THR A 874 -13.88 25.96 -15.60
C THR A 874 -13.19 27.23 -15.13
N ILE A 875 -13.00 28.18 -16.04
CA ILE A 875 -12.48 29.52 -15.74
C ILE A 875 -13.64 30.50 -15.78
N GLY A 876 -13.72 31.37 -14.77
CA GLY A 876 -14.87 32.24 -14.60
C GLY A 876 -14.62 33.40 -13.64
N LEU A 877 -15.67 34.19 -13.45
CA LEU A 877 -15.68 35.32 -12.51
C LEU A 877 -16.23 34.87 -11.16
N TYR A 878 -15.41 35.00 -10.13
CA TYR A 878 -15.78 34.79 -8.74
C TYR A 878 -16.20 36.10 -8.09
N ILE A 879 -17.43 36.14 -7.57
CA ILE A 879 -17.97 37.30 -6.85
C ILE A 879 -17.86 37.00 -5.36
N GLU A 880 -16.82 37.54 -4.71
CA GLU A 880 -16.50 37.25 -3.32
C GLU A 880 -17.63 37.64 -2.35
N LYS A 881 -18.34 38.73 -2.63
CA LYS A 881 -19.45 39.21 -1.79
C LYS A 881 -20.61 38.21 -1.68
N THR A 882 -20.86 37.43 -2.72
CA THR A 882 -21.99 36.48 -2.80
C THR A 882 -21.55 35.04 -2.85
N PHE A 883 -20.24 34.76 -2.83
CA PHE A 883 -19.66 33.43 -3.00
C PHE A 883 -20.17 32.71 -4.24
N SER A 884 -20.37 33.45 -5.34
CA SER A 884 -20.91 32.91 -6.59
C SER A 884 -19.83 32.87 -7.66
N PHE A 885 -19.81 31.78 -8.44
CA PHE A 885 -18.90 31.59 -9.55
C PHE A 885 -19.67 31.60 -10.87
N LEU A 886 -19.33 32.53 -11.76
CA LEU A 886 -19.93 32.70 -13.07
C LEU A 886 -18.98 32.09 -14.13
N PRO A 887 -19.30 30.91 -14.69
CA PRO A 887 -18.43 30.25 -15.65
C PRO A 887 -18.32 31.05 -16.95
N VAL A 888 -17.12 31.12 -17.53
CA VAL A 888 -16.86 31.83 -18.79
C VAL A 888 -16.35 30.87 -19.87
N THR A 889 -15.42 29.98 -19.54
CA THR A 889 -14.90 28.96 -20.47
C THR A 889 -14.46 27.69 -19.75
N ASN A 890 -14.31 26.61 -20.51
CA ASN A 890 -13.94 25.28 -20.01
C ASN A 890 -12.68 24.77 -20.69
N LEU A 891 -11.78 24.21 -19.89
CA LEU A 891 -10.55 23.54 -20.30
C LEU A 891 -10.65 22.06 -19.88
N PRO A 892 -11.11 21.15 -20.77
CA PRO A 892 -11.23 19.73 -20.44
C PRO A 892 -9.87 19.04 -20.29
N ASP A 893 -9.83 17.97 -19.51
CA ASP A 893 -8.68 17.08 -19.24
C ASP A 893 -7.48 17.73 -18.55
N ILE A 894 -7.58 19.01 -18.18
CA ILE A 894 -6.52 19.76 -17.49
C ILE A 894 -7.03 20.18 -16.12
N HIS A 895 -6.24 19.92 -15.08
CA HIS A 895 -6.46 20.41 -13.72
C HIS A 895 -5.66 21.69 -13.52
N LEU A 896 -6.34 22.83 -13.32
CA LEU A 896 -5.71 24.09 -12.96
C LEU A 896 -6.38 24.68 -11.72
N GLY A 897 -5.57 25.21 -10.83
CA GLY A 897 -5.98 26.09 -9.74
C GLY A 897 -6.10 27.54 -10.19
N SER A 898 -6.71 28.38 -9.36
CA SER A 898 -6.84 29.81 -9.66
C SER A 898 -5.48 30.50 -9.82
N SER A 899 -4.44 30.04 -9.10
CA SER A 899 -3.08 30.58 -9.22
C SER A 899 -2.39 30.20 -10.52
N ASP A 900 -2.74 29.07 -11.14
CA ASP A 900 -2.12 28.56 -12.37
C ASP A 900 -2.55 29.32 -13.63
N VAL A 901 -3.60 30.13 -13.53
CA VAL A 901 -4.26 30.84 -14.64
C VAL A 901 -3.98 32.34 -14.55
N TRP A 902 -3.87 33.03 -15.69
CA TRP A 902 -3.84 34.49 -15.79
C TRP A 902 -4.72 34.95 -16.95
N VAL A 903 -5.72 35.79 -16.68
CA VAL A 903 -6.68 36.26 -17.69
C VAL A 903 -6.32 37.67 -18.15
N GLN A 904 -6.14 37.86 -19.46
CA GLN A 904 -5.97 39.17 -20.07
C GLN A 904 -7.24 39.53 -20.86
N GLU A 905 -8.15 40.24 -20.21
CA GLU A 905 -9.46 40.58 -20.78
C GLU A 905 -9.35 41.40 -22.07
N SER A 906 -8.42 42.36 -22.11
CA SER A 906 -8.21 43.21 -23.29
C SER A 906 -7.74 42.44 -24.53
N GLU A 907 -7.09 41.29 -24.32
CA GLU A 907 -6.61 40.41 -25.38
C GLU A 907 -7.60 39.25 -25.65
N ASN A 908 -8.68 39.13 -24.87
CA ASN A 908 -9.57 37.97 -24.85
C ASN A 908 -8.77 36.65 -24.74
N LYS A 909 -7.73 36.63 -23.91
CA LYS A 909 -6.83 35.48 -23.73
C LYS A 909 -6.73 35.05 -22.27
N ILE A 910 -6.54 33.76 -22.09
CA ILE A 910 -6.17 33.11 -20.84
C ILE A 910 -4.78 32.54 -21.05
N TYR A 911 -3.88 32.81 -20.13
CA TYR A 911 -2.58 32.16 -20.05
C TYR A 911 -2.59 31.22 -18.86
N PHE A 912 -1.90 30.10 -18.93
CA PHE A 912 -1.83 29.19 -17.80
C PHE A 912 -0.56 28.34 -17.82
N VAL A 913 -0.17 27.90 -16.63
CA VAL A 913 0.95 26.99 -16.42
C VAL A 913 0.40 25.58 -16.28
N TYR A 914 0.88 24.64 -17.11
CA TYR A 914 0.53 23.23 -16.99
C TYR A 914 1.73 22.34 -17.29
N GLY A 915 2.06 21.45 -16.36
CA GLY A 915 3.18 20.52 -16.52
C GLY A 915 4.52 21.20 -16.82
N GLY A 916 4.80 22.36 -16.20
CA GLY A 916 6.02 23.11 -16.47
C GLY A 916 6.00 23.96 -17.74
N HIS A 917 4.90 23.99 -18.49
CA HIS A 917 4.78 24.72 -19.75
C HIS A 917 3.84 25.91 -19.62
N VAL A 918 4.03 26.93 -20.46
CA VAL A 918 3.12 28.08 -20.57
C VAL A 918 2.29 27.94 -21.83
N LEU A 919 0.98 27.94 -21.66
CA LEU A 919 0.00 27.91 -22.74
C LEU A 919 -0.85 29.18 -22.73
N SER A 920 -1.47 29.47 -23.86
CA SER A 920 -2.59 30.40 -23.91
C SER A 920 -3.76 29.85 -24.71
N ALA A 921 -4.98 30.24 -24.34
CA ALA A 921 -6.23 29.89 -25.00
C ALA A 921 -7.14 31.12 -25.08
N PRO A 922 -8.11 31.17 -26.02
CA PRO A 922 -9.11 32.23 -26.04
C PRO A 922 -9.98 32.19 -24.76
N LEU A 923 -10.24 33.37 -24.18
CA LEU A 923 -11.10 33.51 -22.99
C LEU A 923 -12.56 33.18 -23.32
N ARG A 924 -13.03 33.59 -24.49
CA ARG A 924 -14.34 33.20 -25.03
C ARG A 924 -14.11 32.39 -26.30
N GLN A 925 -14.65 31.18 -26.35
CA GLN A 925 -14.65 30.40 -27.57
C GLN A 925 -15.60 31.05 -28.59
N PRO A 926 -15.22 31.11 -29.88
CA PRO A 926 -16.04 31.71 -30.93
C PRO A 926 -17.33 30.93 -31.22
#